data_AF-A0A225BD30-F1
#
_entry.id   AF-A0A225BD30-F1
#
_cell.length_a   1.000
_cell.length_b   1.000
_cell.length_c   1.000
_cell.angle_alpha   90.00
_cell.angle_beta   90.00
_cell.angle_gamma   90.00
#
_symmetry.space_group_name_H-M   'P 1'
#
loop_
_entity.id
_entity.type
_entity.pdbx_description
1 polymer ?
#
loop_
_entity_poly.entity_id
_entity_poly.type
_entity_poly.pdbx_seq_one_letter_code
_entity_poly.pdbx_strand_id
1 'polypeptide(L)'
;MEKRNSYGIPTAFYRGGTSKALFFHEDVLPAPGPARDRLLKRVMGSPDPLQLDGMGGSKAVTSKIAIVKKSSRENIDVDYTFAQVGIADDTIFYGGNCGNISAAVGPFAIEEGLVEFRPGVSLDPQTRSQEVRIYNTGTEKTIVAHVTIDESGLFVSDGTQEIAGVPGQGSPILMDYRSSTGATLSKGILPSGKPTDTVKVGGRDIEVSICDVANPCVFVNASDFDITGHESAAELTANSTWKANCRELRGKVAQLLGLIDDWEKWDAISPFAPLPIFVTPPQDPSIGHISARLFLDKMCHESMAGTGAICAAACSRVPGTVVNKVIGDAAALDILNIIHPIGVMSVYVQTEATRDSDGLPTFRTLSFVRTARRIMDGKVYVPKSFAPPEPVRETPKTATPEATKLLAEFVNRTGYDDIDDSTKKYLKNLVLDYIGVTAVATREAESTAPVCEAISRLDKNGGNYTVIGMGQKWSGQYAALLNGFLGHSLDFDDTYADGFLHAGVTTIAAGLTAAEHADIKSEVFLAALAVGYEVTCRIGRVLGEAAYSRGFHNTATAGIFGAVATLAKIKGLSSSVIETAFGLAGSKAAGSMQYLENGSWNKRLHPGFAIHDAWLCVELAEAGVVGATKILEGKFGFFNAYSPAKVDYAKLLDGLGTEWAFLSTIWKPFPACRMTHGLIIMIDDIRSRAAGKEVRSITVNLPTYQVQIVGAPAPNKVHPQNIVDAQFSAYYQVALAWLHGGFTGWSGYKRLHDADIHALTDRITVVPDQKLGHYGQRVTVEFSDGLVETKEITRDDEAGGFSHDNIVAKYLGLAASIYGEDQAQQIKELVYNIEQHDVRGLMALLK
;
A
#
# COMPACT_ATOMS: atom_id res chain seq x y z
N MET A 1 -12.21 -27.95 -5.38
CA MET A 1 -12.72 -28.14 -4.00
C MET A 1 -12.58 -26.80 -3.29
N GLU A 2 -13.67 -26.10 -2.96
CA GLU A 2 -13.73 -25.22 -1.78
C GLU A 2 -15.18 -24.82 -1.47
N LYS A 3 -15.91 -25.77 -0.87
CA LYS A 3 -17.24 -25.55 -0.25
C LYS A 3 -17.08 -25.04 1.19
N ARG A 4 -16.22 -24.05 1.46
CA ARG A 4 -15.96 -23.59 2.84
C ARG A 4 -16.11 -22.07 2.96
N ASN A 5 -16.76 -21.63 4.04
CA ASN A 5 -17.03 -20.23 4.34
C ASN A 5 -15.93 -19.61 5.25
N SER A 6 -14.68 -20.04 5.09
CA SER A 6 -13.53 -19.66 5.92
C SER A 6 -12.28 -19.43 5.06
N TYR A 7 -11.41 -18.50 5.46
CA TYR A 7 -10.13 -18.21 4.82
C TYR A 7 -9.01 -19.00 5.51
N GLY A 8 -8.23 -19.78 4.77
CA GLY A 8 -7.18 -20.65 5.31
C GLY A 8 -5.78 -20.17 4.93
N ILE A 9 -4.91 -19.99 5.92
CA ILE A 9 -3.54 -19.45 5.77
C ILE A 9 -2.53 -20.57 6.04
N PRO A 10 -1.64 -20.92 5.10
CA PRO A 10 -0.56 -21.88 5.35
C PRO A 10 0.29 -21.49 6.56
N THR A 11 0.53 -22.43 7.47
CA THR A 11 1.25 -22.18 8.71
C THR A 11 1.88 -23.45 9.25
N ALA A 12 2.93 -23.30 10.06
CA ALA A 12 3.44 -24.34 10.93
C ALA A 12 3.33 -23.90 12.39
N PHE A 13 3.18 -24.84 13.31
CA PHE A 13 3.15 -24.58 14.74
C PHE A 13 4.37 -25.22 15.38
N TYR A 14 5.22 -24.40 15.99
CA TYR A 14 6.45 -24.84 16.62
C TYR A 14 6.43 -24.59 18.12
N ARG A 15 7.09 -25.48 18.84
CA ARG A 15 7.64 -25.18 20.16
C ARG A 15 9.11 -24.83 19.98
N GLY A 16 9.49 -23.64 20.44
CA GLY A 16 10.88 -23.19 20.56
C GLY A 16 11.15 -22.88 22.03
N GLY A 17 12.08 -23.61 22.65
CA GLY A 17 12.29 -23.51 24.09
C GLY A 17 11.01 -23.72 24.90
N THR A 18 10.78 -22.87 25.90
CA THR A 18 9.55 -22.88 26.73
C THR A 18 8.39 -22.09 26.12
N SER A 19 8.37 -21.87 24.80
CA SER A 19 7.31 -21.12 24.12
C SER A 19 6.78 -21.83 22.87
N LYS A 20 5.54 -21.53 22.49
CA LYS A 20 4.93 -21.96 21.24
C LYS A 20 4.60 -20.75 20.37
N ALA A 21 4.75 -20.90 19.06
CA ALA A 21 4.34 -19.88 18.10
C ALA A 21 3.83 -20.50 16.81
N LEU A 22 2.93 -19.77 16.14
CA LEU A 22 2.66 -19.99 14.73
C LEU A 22 3.79 -19.39 13.90
N PHE A 23 4.22 -20.14 12.89
CA PHE A 23 5.23 -19.78 11.92
C PHE A 23 4.54 -19.59 10.58
N PHE A 24 4.84 -18.47 9.93
CA PHE A 24 4.38 -18.13 8.60
C PHE A 24 5.57 -17.79 7.72
N HIS A 25 5.51 -18.22 6.46
CA HIS A 25 6.27 -17.52 5.43
C HIS A 25 5.67 -16.10 5.28
N GLU A 26 6.51 -15.09 5.05
CA GLU A 26 6.01 -13.71 4.97
C GLU A 26 5.04 -13.50 3.80
N ASP A 27 5.22 -14.24 2.70
CA ASP A 27 4.46 -14.12 1.46
C ASP A 27 3.00 -14.61 1.56
N VAL A 28 2.68 -15.44 2.56
CA VAL A 28 1.30 -15.89 2.83
C VAL A 28 0.51 -14.94 3.72
N LEU A 29 1.14 -13.86 4.19
CA LEU A 29 0.51 -12.82 5.02
C LEU A 29 0.34 -11.52 4.22
N PRO A 30 -0.66 -10.68 4.55
CA PRO A 30 -0.77 -9.32 4.00
C PRO A 30 0.51 -8.53 4.24
N ALA A 31 0.78 -7.45 3.49
CA ALA A 31 1.91 -6.57 3.78
C ALA A 31 1.87 -6.00 5.23
N PRO A 32 3.01 -5.60 5.81
CA PRO A 32 3.04 -4.99 7.15
C PRO A 32 2.05 -3.82 7.25
N GLY A 33 1.21 -3.81 8.28
CA GLY A 33 0.20 -2.77 8.49
C GLY A 33 -1.12 -3.32 9.06
N PRO A 34 -2.17 -2.49 9.11
CA PRO A 34 -3.41 -2.79 9.84
C PRO A 34 -4.11 -4.08 9.40
N ALA A 35 -4.03 -4.45 8.12
CA ALA A 35 -4.62 -5.68 7.61
C ALA A 35 -3.90 -6.93 8.14
N ARG A 36 -2.55 -6.92 8.17
CA ARG A 36 -1.74 -7.98 8.77
C ARG A 36 -2.04 -8.06 10.27
N ASP A 37 -2.04 -6.93 10.98
CA ASP A 37 -2.28 -6.89 12.42
C ASP A 37 -3.65 -7.47 12.78
N ARG A 38 -4.69 -7.06 12.07
CA ARG A 38 -6.06 -7.58 12.24
C ARG A 38 -6.11 -9.09 12.00
N LEU A 39 -5.44 -9.59 10.97
CA LEU A 39 -5.40 -11.01 10.64
C LEU A 39 -4.64 -11.81 11.71
N LEU A 40 -3.44 -11.36 12.10
CA LEU A 40 -2.59 -12.06 13.06
C LEU A 40 -3.22 -12.10 14.47
N LYS A 41 -3.81 -10.98 14.92
CA LYS A 41 -4.58 -10.95 16.18
C LYS A 41 -5.74 -11.95 16.14
N ARG A 42 -6.48 -11.99 15.03
CA ARG A 42 -7.59 -12.93 14.86
C ARG A 42 -7.13 -14.39 14.84
N VAL A 43 -6.04 -14.70 14.13
CA VAL A 43 -5.43 -16.04 14.08
C VAL A 43 -5.07 -16.54 15.49
N MET A 44 -4.59 -15.64 16.35
CA MET A 44 -4.27 -15.97 17.74
C MET A 44 -5.50 -15.98 18.65
N GLY A 45 -6.66 -15.49 18.20
CA GLY A 45 -7.89 -15.43 19.00
C GLY A 45 -7.98 -14.21 19.90
N SER A 46 -7.23 -13.14 19.61
CA SER A 46 -7.19 -11.93 20.44
C SER A 46 -8.19 -10.87 19.96
N PRO A 47 -8.74 -10.04 20.86
CA PRO A 47 -8.59 -10.08 22.32
C PRO A 47 -9.53 -11.11 22.96
N ASP A 48 -8.98 -12.01 23.78
CA ASP A 48 -9.73 -12.96 24.62
C ASP A 48 -8.75 -13.50 25.68
N PRO A 49 -9.01 -13.36 26.99
CA PRO A 49 -8.17 -13.93 28.05
C PRO A 49 -7.86 -15.42 27.89
N LEU A 50 -8.69 -16.16 27.15
CA LEU A 50 -8.49 -17.57 26.85
C LEU A 50 -7.99 -17.84 25.42
N GLN A 51 -8.10 -16.87 24.51
CA GLN A 51 -7.80 -17.00 23.08
C GLN A 51 -8.49 -18.22 22.42
N LEU A 52 -9.73 -18.53 22.83
CA LEU A 52 -10.44 -19.78 22.48
C LEU A 52 -10.69 -19.95 20.99
N ASP A 53 -10.95 -18.84 20.29
CA ASP A 53 -11.31 -18.81 18.88
C ASP A 53 -10.09 -18.50 17.99
N GLY A 54 -8.94 -19.06 18.38
CA GLY A 54 -7.66 -18.95 17.68
C GLY A 54 -6.63 -19.97 18.18
N MET A 55 -5.38 -19.81 17.76
CA MET A 55 -4.27 -20.74 18.07
C MET A 55 -3.43 -20.34 19.28
N GLY A 56 -3.80 -19.25 19.95
CA GLY A 56 -3.12 -18.74 21.12
C GLY A 56 -3.44 -19.51 22.40
N GLY A 57 -3.17 -18.90 23.55
CA GLY A 57 -3.55 -19.42 24.85
C GLY A 57 -3.39 -18.38 25.95
N SER A 58 -3.87 -18.71 27.15
CA SER A 58 -3.97 -17.80 28.30
C SER A 58 -2.65 -17.34 28.94
N LYS A 59 -1.50 -17.67 28.34
CA LYS A 59 -0.17 -17.28 28.83
C LYS A 59 0.65 -16.64 27.72
N ALA A 60 1.50 -15.68 28.08
CA ALA A 60 2.34 -14.95 27.12
C ALA A 60 3.22 -15.88 26.27
N VAL A 61 3.68 -17.00 26.86
CA VAL A 61 4.49 -18.04 26.18
C VAL A 61 3.77 -18.82 25.09
N THR A 62 2.43 -18.71 25.00
CA THR A 62 1.59 -19.37 23.99
C THR A 62 0.93 -18.41 23.00
N SER A 63 1.10 -17.09 23.15
CA SER A 63 0.52 -16.07 22.28
C SER A 63 1.60 -15.39 21.42
N LYS A 64 2.20 -16.12 20.48
CA LYS A 64 3.36 -15.66 19.70
C LYS A 64 3.28 -16.06 18.24
N ILE A 65 3.84 -15.22 17.37
CA ILE A 65 3.98 -15.49 15.94
C ILE A 65 5.43 -15.24 15.50
N ALA A 66 5.92 -16.09 14.61
CA ALA A 66 7.14 -15.93 13.86
C ALA A 66 6.81 -15.77 12.37
N ILE A 67 7.30 -14.71 11.75
CA ILE A 67 7.18 -14.47 10.30
C ILE A 67 8.58 -14.58 9.72
N VAL A 68 8.78 -15.47 8.77
CA VAL A 68 10.10 -15.80 8.23
C VAL A 68 10.08 -15.65 6.71
N LYS A 69 11.16 -15.14 6.13
CA LYS A 69 11.41 -15.21 4.68
C LYS A 69 12.88 -15.42 4.41
N LYS A 70 13.23 -15.89 3.20
CA LYS A 70 14.61 -15.86 2.72
C LYS A 70 15.12 -14.42 2.71
N SER A 71 16.30 -14.18 3.27
CA SER A 71 16.88 -12.84 3.31
C SER A 71 17.43 -12.46 1.93
N SER A 72 17.35 -11.18 1.59
CA SER A 72 18.10 -10.60 0.47
C SER A 72 19.41 -9.95 0.92
N ARG A 73 19.72 -9.98 2.22
CA ARG A 73 20.95 -9.38 2.77
C ARG A 73 22.13 -10.31 2.54
N GLU A 74 23.27 -9.73 2.21
CA GLU A 74 24.52 -10.48 2.11
C GLU A 74 24.83 -11.14 3.47
N ASN A 75 25.29 -12.39 3.46
CA ASN A 75 25.68 -13.14 4.65
C ASN A 75 24.55 -13.41 5.66
N ILE A 76 23.27 -13.25 5.29
CA ILE A 76 22.11 -13.63 6.10
C ILE A 76 21.27 -14.63 5.32
N ASP A 77 20.82 -15.70 5.96
CA ASP A 77 20.02 -16.71 5.30
C ASP A 77 18.52 -16.37 5.34
N VAL A 78 18.00 -15.93 6.49
CA VAL A 78 16.58 -15.58 6.68
C VAL A 78 16.35 -14.29 7.45
N ASP A 79 15.30 -13.57 7.06
CA ASP A 79 14.73 -12.50 7.87
C ASP A 79 13.66 -13.08 8.78
N TYR A 80 13.66 -12.66 10.05
CA TYR A 80 12.73 -13.13 11.08
C TYR A 80 12.08 -11.93 11.78
N THR A 81 10.76 -11.84 11.68
CA THR A 81 9.95 -10.90 12.45
C THR A 81 9.25 -11.65 13.57
N PHE A 82 9.51 -11.23 14.82
CA PHE A 82 8.78 -11.72 15.98
C PHE A 82 7.54 -10.83 16.21
N ALA A 83 6.38 -11.44 16.43
CA ALA A 83 5.21 -10.71 16.88
C ALA A 83 4.70 -11.28 18.22
N GLN A 84 4.65 -10.44 19.24
CA GLN A 84 3.98 -10.72 20.49
C GLN A 84 2.54 -10.22 20.37
N VAL A 85 1.57 -11.13 20.49
CA VAL A 85 0.14 -10.77 20.43
C VAL A 85 -0.39 -10.68 21.84
N GLY A 86 -1.09 -9.59 22.15
CA GLY A 86 -1.77 -9.37 23.42
C GLY A 86 -2.84 -10.43 23.66
N ILE A 87 -3.02 -10.88 24.90
CA ILE A 87 -3.98 -11.94 25.22
C ILE A 87 -5.37 -11.33 25.43
N ALA A 88 -5.51 -10.53 26.48
CA ALA A 88 -6.78 -9.90 26.86
C ALA A 88 -6.97 -8.51 26.24
N ASP A 89 -5.92 -7.92 25.66
CA ASP A 89 -5.97 -6.62 25.00
C ASP A 89 -5.75 -6.74 23.49
N ASP A 90 -6.29 -5.78 22.74
CA ASP A 90 -6.30 -5.80 21.27
C ASP A 90 -4.98 -5.28 20.67
N THR A 91 -3.85 -5.75 21.19
CA THR A 91 -2.51 -5.25 20.87
C THR A 91 -1.64 -6.29 20.13
N ILE A 92 -0.72 -5.81 19.31
CA ILE A 92 0.33 -6.62 18.68
C ILE A 92 1.62 -5.81 18.61
N PHE A 93 2.74 -6.43 18.94
CA PHE A 93 4.04 -5.76 19.04
C PHE A 93 5.11 -6.49 18.25
N TYR A 94 5.84 -5.73 17.43
CA TYR A 94 6.90 -6.22 16.55
C TYR A 94 8.32 -5.75 16.94
N GLY A 95 8.45 -4.76 17.82
CA GLY A 95 9.69 -4.04 18.12
C GLY A 95 10.65 -4.77 19.08
N GLY A 96 10.90 -6.06 18.87
CA GLY A 96 11.81 -6.84 19.71
C GLY A 96 11.99 -8.28 19.25
N ASN A 97 12.67 -9.06 20.08
CA ASN A 97 12.94 -10.47 19.80
C ASN A 97 12.45 -11.40 20.94
N CYS A 98 12.11 -12.64 20.59
CA CYS A 98 11.85 -13.70 21.56
C CYS A 98 12.93 -14.78 21.48
N GLY A 99 13.76 -14.86 22.52
CA GLY A 99 14.90 -15.79 22.55
C GLY A 99 14.51 -17.27 22.54
N ASN A 100 13.29 -17.60 22.94
CA ASN A 100 12.76 -18.96 22.85
C ASN A 100 12.29 -19.29 21.42
N ILE A 101 11.53 -18.39 20.79
CA ILE A 101 10.99 -18.61 19.44
C ILE A 101 12.09 -18.53 18.38
N SER A 102 13.11 -17.68 18.58
CA SER A 102 14.28 -17.63 17.69
C SER A 102 14.99 -18.99 17.56
N ALA A 103 14.91 -19.86 18.58
CA ALA A 103 15.50 -21.21 18.53
C ALA A 103 14.78 -22.16 17.57
N ALA A 104 13.52 -21.88 17.21
CA ALA A 104 12.78 -22.65 16.22
C ALA A 104 12.91 -22.08 14.80
N VAL A 105 13.47 -20.88 14.61
CA VAL A 105 13.64 -20.25 13.29
C VAL A 105 14.66 -21.00 12.44
N GLY A 106 15.80 -21.43 13.01
CA GLY A 106 16.79 -22.24 12.31
C GLY A 106 16.21 -23.57 11.79
N PRO A 107 15.61 -24.40 12.66
CA PRO A 107 14.88 -25.60 12.25
C PRO A 107 13.84 -25.36 11.15
N PHE A 108 12.97 -24.35 11.33
CA PHE A 108 11.96 -23.99 10.33
C PHE A 108 12.62 -23.63 8.98
N ALA A 109 13.67 -22.82 8.99
CA ALA A 109 14.34 -22.38 7.77
C ALA A 109 15.02 -23.54 7.02
N ILE A 110 15.56 -24.53 7.75
CA ILE A 110 16.11 -25.78 7.17
C ILE A 110 15.01 -26.61 6.53
N GLU A 111 13.94 -26.89 7.28
CA GLU A 111 12.85 -27.77 6.83
C GLU A 111 12.06 -27.17 5.66
N GLU A 112 11.98 -25.84 5.57
CA GLU A 112 11.31 -25.12 4.48
C GLU A 112 12.24 -24.79 3.30
N GLY A 113 13.51 -25.26 3.31
CA GLY A 113 14.45 -25.07 2.19
C GLY A 113 14.90 -23.63 1.98
N LEU A 114 14.92 -22.81 3.03
CA LEU A 114 15.29 -21.39 2.95
C LEU A 114 16.80 -21.13 3.06
N VAL A 115 17.57 -22.13 3.49
CA VAL A 115 19.00 -22.02 3.83
C VAL A 115 19.86 -22.90 2.94
N GLU A 116 21.10 -22.48 2.71
CA GLU A 116 22.13 -23.30 2.10
C GLU A 116 23.04 -23.92 3.17
N PHE A 117 23.54 -25.13 2.92
CA PHE A 117 24.33 -25.84 3.92
C PHE A 117 25.61 -25.08 4.28
N ARG A 118 25.83 -24.89 5.58
CA ARG A 118 26.98 -24.24 6.19
C ARG A 118 27.29 -24.95 7.51
N PRO A 119 28.50 -25.53 7.69
CA PRO A 119 28.85 -26.18 8.95
C PRO A 119 28.72 -25.22 10.14
N GLY A 120 27.97 -25.64 11.16
CA GLY A 120 27.79 -24.92 12.42
C GLY A 120 28.62 -25.50 13.56
N VAL A 121 28.52 -24.87 14.73
CA VAL A 121 29.12 -25.38 15.97
C VAL A 121 28.28 -26.56 16.46
N SER A 122 28.93 -27.71 16.67
CA SER A 122 28.29 -28.88 17.26
C SER A 122 28.60 -28.97 18.75
N LEU A 123 27.56 -29.15 19.57
CA LEU A 123 27.70 -29.36 21.02
C LEU A 123 27.96 -30.83 21.39
N ASP A 124 27.68 -31.74 20.46
CA ASP A 124 28.06 -33.15 20.54
C ASP A 124 28.94 -33.49 19.33
N PRO A 125 30.23 -33.84 19.52
CA PRO A 125 31.14 -34.18 18.43
C PRO A 125 30.66 -35.29 17.49
N GLN A 126 29.68 -36.11 17.91
CA GLN A 126 29.10 -37.18 17.10
C GLN A 126 27.97 -36.70 16.18
N THR A 127 27.50 -35.46 16.35
CA THR A 127 26.38 -34.89 15.60
C THR A 127 26.83 -33.82 14.62
N ARG A 128 26.16 -33.73 13.46
CA ARG A 128 26.34 -32.66 12.49
C ARG A 128 25.50 -31.44 12.90
N SER A 129 26.04 -30.26 12.63
CA SER A 129 25.37 -28.99 12.93
C SER A 129 25.37 -28.08 11.70
N GLN A 130 24.26 -27.39 11.49
CA GLN A 130 24.05 -26.39 10.44
C GLN A 130 24.02 -24.99 11.08
N GLU A 131 24.85 -24.08 10.57
CA GLU A 131 24.75 -22.65 10.89
C GLU A 131 23.61 -22.01 10.10
N VAL A 132 22.71 -21.32 10.79
CA VAL A 132 21.66 -20.49 10.18
C VAL A 132 21.80 -19.07 10.71
N ARG A 133 22.05 -18.12 9.80
CA ARG A 133 22.18 -16.70 10.10
C ARG A 133 20.85 -16.01 9.93
N ILE A 134 20.34 -15.49 11.05
CA ILE A 134 18.99 -14.95 11.17
C ILE A 134 19.10 -13.45 11.43
N TYR A 135 18.54 -12.65 10.53
CA TYR A 135 18.38 -11.22 10.79
C TYR A 135 17.01 -10.97 11.42
N ASN A 136 16.99 -10.54 12.68
CA ASN A 136 15.76 -10.15 13.34
C ASN A 136 15.37 -8.74 12.91
N THR A 137 14.19 -8.58 12.32
CA THR A 137 13.71 -7.30 11.77
C THR A 137 13.24 -6.33 12.83
N GLY A 138 12.82 -6.82 14.00
CA GLY A 138 12.33 -5.99 15.12
C GLY A 138 13.46 -5.35 15.92
N THR A 139 14.62 -6.01 15.99
CA THR A 139 15.83 -5.50 16.66
C THR A 139 16.92 -5.08 15.68
N GLU A 140 16.74 -5.32 14.39
CA GLU A 140 17.75 -5.04 13.37
C GLU A 140 19.13 -5.70 13.66
N LYS A 141 19.15 -6.80 14.42
CA LYS A 141 20.37 -7.54 14.77
C LYS A 141 20.40 -8.93 14.18
N THR A 142 21.62 -9.41 13.98
CA THR A 142 21.89 -10.77 13.54
C THR A 142 22.04 -11.70 14.74
N ILE A 143 21.38 -12.85 14.66
CA ILE A 143 21.46 -13.97 15.59
C ILE A 143 21.90 -15.18 14.77
N VAL A 144 22.72 -16.06 15.34
CA VAL A 144 23.13 -17.29 14.67
C VAL A 144 22.57 -18.49 15.44
N ALA A 145 21.91 -19.40 14.73
CA ALA A 145 21.47 -20.67 15.28
C ALA A 145 22.37 -21.79 14.74
N HIS A 146 22.91 -22.61 15.64
CA HIS A 146 23.59 -23.86 15.25
C HIS A 146 22.66 -25.03 15.55
N VAL A 147 22.13 -25.63 14.48
CA VAL A 147 21.03 -26.58 14.51
C VAL A 147 21.54 -27.99 14.22
N THR A 148 21.27 -28.94 15.10
CA THR A 148 21.59 -30.35 14.84
C THR A 148 20.82 -30.88 13.64
N ILE A 149 21.54 -31.50 12.70
CA ILE A 149 21.00 -32.06 11.46
C ILE A 149 21.49 -33.49 11.23
N ASP A 150 20.73 -34.25 10.45
CA ASP A 150 21.09 -35.60 10.03
C ASP A 150 22.04 -35.60 8.81
N GLU A 151 22.31 -36.80 8.29
CA GLU A 151 23.16 -36.94 7.11
C GLU A 151 22.59 -36.28 5.85
N SER A 152 21.26 -36.22 5.75
CA SER A 152 20.53 -35.59 4.65
C SER A 152 20.47 -34.06 4.75
N GLY A 153 20.86 -33.50 5.90
CA GLY A 153 20.84 -32.07 6.16
C GLY A 153 19.52 -31.56 6.75
N LEU A 154 18.61 -32.46 7.15
CA LEU A 154 17.35 -32.10 7.79
C LEU A 154 17.52 -31.95 9.30
N PHE A 155 16.69 -31.08 9.90
CA PHE A 155 16.66 -30.89 11.35
C PHE A 155 16.31 -32.19 12.08
N VAL A 156 17.11 -32.53 13.10
CA VAL A 156 16.83 -33.66 14.00
C VAL A 156 16.23 -33.10 15.28
N SER A 157 14.97 -33.42 15.61
CA SER A 157 14.35 -32.93 16.85
C SER A 157 14.75 -33.71 18.10
N ASP A 158 15.08 -34.98 17.94
CA ASP A 158 15.38 -35.89 19.04
C ASP A 158 16.85 -35.76 19.48
N GLY A 159 17.09 -35.91 20.78
CA GLY A 159 18.41 -35.78 21.38
C GLY A 159 18.32 -35.87 22.89
N THR A 160 19.44 -35.62 23.57
CA THR A 160 19.58 -35.81 25.03
C THR A 160 19.52 -34.50 25.83
N GLN A 161 19.33 -33.34 25.17
CA GLN A 161 19.30 -32.05 25.84
C GLN A 161 17.98 -31.83 26.57
N GLU A 162 18.08 -31.57 27.87
CA GLU A 162 16.96 -31.13 28.71
C GLU A 162 17.01 -29.61 28.93
N ILE A 163 15.85 -28.98 29.01
CA ILE A 163 15.74 -27.56 29.39
C ILE A 163 14.63 -27.38 30.42
N ALA A 164 14.86 -26.53 31.42
CA ALA A 164 13.89 -26.25 32.47
C ALA A 164 12.56 -25.72 31.88
N GLY A 165 11.45 -26.34 32.26
CA GLY A 165 10.11 -25.96 31.82
C GLY A 165 9.59 -26.65 30.55
N VAL A 166 10.35 -27.58 29.95
CA VAL A 166 9.87 -28.45 28.85
C VAL A 166 10.01 -29.91 29.26
N PRO A 167 8.91 -30.70 29.28
CA PRO A 167 9.01 -32.14 29.53
C PRO A 167 9.77 -32.87 28.41
N GLY A 168 10.65 -33.79 28.79
CA GLY A 168 11.40 -34.65 27.87
C GLY A 168 12.71 -34.04 27.37
N GLN A 169 13.33 -34.73 26.41
CA GLN A 169 14.62 -34.38 25.82
C GLN A 169 14.46 -33.96 24.35
N GLY A 170 15.47 -33.30 23.79
CA GLY A 170 15.55 -32.98 22.37
C GLY A 170 16.98 -32.71 21.92
N SER A 171 17.18 -32.42 20.64
CA SER A 171 18.48 -32.01 20.14
C SER A 171 18.84 -30.60 20.61
N PRO A 172 20.13 -30.35 20.90
CA PRO A 172 20.58 -29.03 21.33
C PRO A 172 20.66 -28.07 20.15
N ILE A 173 20.14 -26.86 20.35
CA ILE A 173 20.27 -25.74 19.42
C ILE A 173 21.03 -24.64 20.16
N LEU A 174 22.26 -24.38 19.72
CA LEU A 174 23.07 -23.30 20.28
C LEU A 174 22.66 -21.99 19.62
N MET A 175 22.10 -21.08 20.40
CA MET A 175 21.73 -19.75 19.95
C MET A 175 22.82 -18.76 20.32
N ASP A 176 23.44 -18.15 19.32
CA ASP A 176 24.52 -17.17 19.45
C ASP A 176 24.00 -15.75 19.20
N TYR A 177 24.19 -14.92 20.22
CA TYR A 177 23.70 -13.55 20.34
C TYR A 177 24.83 -12.51 20.42
N ARG A 178 26.08 -12.88 20.11
CA ARG A 178 27.23 -11.96 20.19
C ARG A 178 27.05 -10.68 19.39
N SER A 179 26.34 -10.75 18.27
CA SER A 179 26.06 -9.61 17.38
C SER A 179 24.76 -8.87 17.71
N SER A 180 24.28 -8.95 18.96
CA SER A 180 23.00 -8.36 19.39
C SER A 180 23.10 -7.15 20.32
N THR A 181 24.30 -6.57 20.47
CA THR A 181 24.51 -5.34 21.26
C THR A 181 23.82 -4.13 20.62
N GLY A 182 23.21 -3.28 21.44
CA GLY A 182 22.45 -2.10 21.00
C GLY A 182 21.22 -2.48 20.18
N ALA A 183 20.51 -3.54 20.58
CA ALA A 183 19.44 -4.19 19.84
C ALA A 183 18.28 -3.24 19.48
N THR A 184 17.78 -2.43 20.42
CA THR A 184 16.58 -1.61 20.15
C THR A 184 16.88 -0.13 20.20
N LEU A 185 17.92 0.27 20.93
CA LEU A 185 18.24 1.68 21.19
C LEU A 185 19.47 2.15 20.43
N SER A 186 20.25 1.23 19.84
CA SER A 186 21.46 1.54 19.08
C SER A 186 22.49 2.38 19.86
N LYS A 187 22.51 2.25 21.19
CA LYS A 187 23.40 2.98 22.13
C LYS A 187 24.38 2.05 22.86
N GLY A 188 24.76 0.93 22.25
CA GLY A 188 25.68 -0.05 22.85
C GLY A 188 25.04 -0.88 23.98
N ILE A 189 25.87 -1.44 24.86
CA ILE A 189 25.41 -2.29 25.99
C ILE A 189 24.63 -1.46 27.01
N LEU A 190 25.12 -0.26 27.35
CA LEU A 190 24.55 0.61 28.39
C LEU A 190 23.96 1.86 27.73
N PRO A 191 22.66 1.87 27.38
CA PRO A 191 22.06 2.97 26.63
C PRO A 191 21.98 4.31 27.41
N SER A 192 22.13 4.28 28.74
CA SER A 192 22.26 5.49 29.58
C SER A 192 23.71 5.98 29.70
N GLY A 193 24.68 5.21 29.21
CA GLY A 193 26.12 5.47 29.33
C GLY A 193 26.71 5.15 30.71
N LYS A 194 25.94 4.58 31.64
CA LYS A 194 26.38 4.28 33.01
C LYS A 194 26.05 2.84 33.42
N PRO A 195 26.89 2.18 34.27
CA PRO A 195 26.55 0.86 34.80
C PRO A 195 25.27 0.85 35.64
N THR A 196 25.00 1.94 36.35
CA THR A 196 23.78 2.15 37.14
C THR A 196 23.27 3.58 37.04
N ASP A 197 21.95 3.72 37.15
CA ASP A 197 21.19 4.97 37.25
C ASP A 197 20.26 4.91 38.47
N THR A 198 19.60 6.03 38.78
CA THR A 198 18.61 6.11 39.86
C THR A 198 17.25 6.55 39.31
N VAL A 199 16.21 5.78 39.60
CA VAL A 199 14.83 6.05 39.18
C VAL A 199 13.90 6.03 40.39
N LYS A 200 13.04 7.05 40.53
CA LYS A 200 12.08 7.11 41.63
C LYS A 200 10.85 6.25 41.32
N VAL A 201 10.58 5.19 42.07
CA VAL A 201 9.42 4.27 41.89
C VAL A 201 8.72 4.05 43.22
N GLY A 202 7.39 4.15 43.27
CA GLY A 202 6.64 4.01 44.53
C GLY A 202 7.11 4.98 45.63
N GLY A 203 7.64 6.14 45.25
CA GLY A 203 8.21 7.14 46.17
C GLY A 203 9.63 6.87 46.67
N ARG A 204 10.26 5.75 46.31
CA ARG A 204 11.64 5.37 46.67
C ARG A 204 12.61 5.60 45.53
N ASP A 205 13.86 5.96 45.83
CA ASP A 205 14.92 6.04 44.83
C ASP A 205 15.53 4.65 44.63
N ILE A 206 15.37 4.10 43.43
CA ILE A 206 15.77 2.73 43.08
C ILE A 206 17.01 2.78 42.20
N GLU A 207 18.04 1.99 42.55
CA GLU A 207 19.19 1.77 41.70
C GLU A 207 18.83 0.79 40.57
N VAL A 208 19.08 1.19 39.33
CA VAL A 208 18.73 0.41 38.14
C VAL A 208 19.94 0.23 37.23
N SER A 209 20.09 -0.93 36.61
CA SER A 209 20.98 -1.11 35.45
C SER A 209 20.15 -1.29 34.20
N ILE A 210 20.37 -0.44 33.21
CA ILE A 210 19.68 -0.50 31.92
C ILE A 210 20.64 -1.10 30.90
N CYS A 211 20.22 -2.15 30.21
CA CYS A 211 21.06 -2.84 29.25
C CYS A 211 20.30 -3.17 27.98
N ASP A 212 20.93 -2.97 26.83
CA ASP A 212 20.34 -3.20 25.51
C ASP A 212 21.14 -4.24 24.72
N VAL A 213 20.92 -5.51 25.08
CA VAL A 213 21.50 -6.66 24.38
C VAL A 213 20.40 -7.68 24.15
N ALA A 214 20.18 -8.04 22.89
CA ALA A 214 19.04 -8.80 22.39
C ALA A 214 17.66 -8.13 22.56
N ASN A 215 17.35 -7.55 23.73
CA ASN A 215 16.25 -6.62 23.99
C ASN A 215 16.67 -5.66 25.12
N PRO A 216 16.08 -4.46 25.21
CA PRO A 216 16.30 -3.57 26.33
C PRO A 216 15.67 -4.14 27.61
N CYS A 217 16.48 -4.28 28.66
CA CYS A 217 16.07 -4.75 29.98
C CYS A 217 16.47 -3.74 31.06
N VAL A 218 15.70 -3.69 32.15
CA VAL A 218 16.07 -2.98 33.37
C VAL A 218 16.21 -3.98 34.50
N PHE A 219 17.39 -4.00 35.13
CA PHE A 219 17.72 -4.85 36.27
C PHE A 219 17.67 -4.04 37.57
N VAL A 220 17.00 -4.59 38.57
CA VAL A 220 16.82 -3.99 39.90
C VAL A 220 16.96 -5.07 40.98
N ASN A 221 17.34 -4.67 42.20
CA ASN A 221 17.32 -5.61 43.32
C ASN A 221 15.87 -5.95 43.70
N ALA A 222 15.60 -7.23 43.97
CA ALA A 222 14.27 -7.70 44.36
C ALA A 222 13.76 -7.02 45.64
N SER A 223 14.65 -6.84 46.63
CA SER A 223 14.34 -6.23 47.93
C SER A 223 13.81 -4.79 47.83
N ASP A 224 14.15 -4.07 46.76
CA ASP A 224 13.73 -2.67 46.56
C ASP A 224 12.23 -2.56 46.20
N PHE A 225 11.60 -3.70 45.88
CA PHE A 225 10.20 -3.81 45.50
C PHE A 225 9.39 -4.71 46.46
N ASP A 226 9.89 -4.87 47.68
CA ASP A 226 9.23 -5.64 48.75
C ASP A 226 8.97 -7.11 48.37
N ILE A 227 9.85 -7.68 47.52
CA ILE A 227 9.86 -9.09 47.16
C ILE A 227 11.22 -9.71 47.47
N THR A 228 11.23 -11.01 47.77
CA THR A 228 12.44 -11.80 48.03
C THR A 228 13.21 -12.12 46.76
N GLY A 229 12.53 -12.20 45.61
CA GLY A 229 13.08 -12.67 44.35
C GLY A 229 13.04 -14.20 44.21
N HIS A 230 12.43 -14.90 45.18
CA HIS A 230 12.28 -16.36 45.21
C HIS A 230 10.82 -16.83 45.07
N GLU A 231 9.87 -15.90 44.97
CA GLU A 231 8.45 -16.19 44.79
C GLU A 231 8.18 -17.04 43.54
N SER A 232 7.09 -17.78 43.54
CA SER A 232 6.54 -18.36 42.33
C SER A 232 5.99 -17.28 41.39
N ALA A 233 5.88 -17.61 40.11
CA ALA A 233 5.27 -16.70 39.14
C ALA A 233 3.79 -16.40 39.46
N ALA A 234 3.08 -17.35 40.08
CA ALA A 234 1.68 -17.18 40.48
C ALA A 234 1.53 -16.14 41.60
N GLU A 235 2.38 -16.20 42.62
CA GLU A 235 2.38 -15.23 43.73
C GLU A 235 2.65 -13.80 43.24
N LEU A 236 3.67 -13.60 42.40
CA LEU A 236 3.97 -12.27 41.85
C LEU A 236 2.89 -11.77 40.89
N THR A 237 2.31 -12.65 40.09
CA THR A 237 1.21 -12.28 39.18
C THR A 237 -0.05 -11.85 39.95
N ALA A 238 -0.30 -12.42 41.13
CA ALA A 238 -1.38 -12.02 42.03
C ALA A 238 -1.09 -10.70 42.78
N ASN A 239 0.17 -10.29 42.90
CA ASN A 239 0.58 -9.09 43.62
C ASN A 239 0.32 -7.80 42.80
N SER A 240 -0.77 -7.08 43.09
CA SER A 240 -1.15 -5.85 42.40
C SER A 240 -0.17 -4.69 42.60
N THR A 241 0.41 -4.55 43.80
CA THR A 241 1.39 -3.51 44.12
C THR A 241 2.67 -3.69 43.31
N TRP A 242 3.19 -4.91 43.26
CA TRP A 242 4.37 -5.23 42.45
C TRP A 242 4.13 -4.93 40.97
N LYS A 243 2.97 -5.34 40.40
CA LYS A 243 2.61 -5.03 39.00
C LYS A 243 2.55 -3.53 38.72
N ALA A 244 1.99 -2.74 39.64
CA ALA A 244 1.93 -1.28 39.50
C ALA A 244 3.35 -0.68 39.49
N ASN A 245 4.22 -1.13 40.40
CA ASN A 245 5.61 -0.68 40.46
C ASN A 245 6.43 -1.12 39.24
N CYS A 246 6.17 -2.30 38.66
CA CYS A 246 6.79 -2.73 37.41
C CYS A 246 6.44 -1.78 36.25
N ARG A 247 5.17 -1.38 36.14
CA ARG A 247 4.70 -0.41 35.13
C ARG A 247 5.38 0.94 35.31
N GLU A 248 5.44 1.44 36.55
CA GLU A 248 6.09 2.72 36.85
C GLU A 248 7.60 2.70 36.57
N LEU A 249 8.32 1.67 37.04
CA LEU A 249 9.75 1.48 36.77
C LEU A 249 10.04 1.53 35.27
N ARG A 250 9.27 0.77 34.50
CA ARG A 250 9.47 0.64 33.06
C ARG A 250 9.22 1.95 32.32
N GLY A 251 8.12 2.64 32.61
CA GLY A 251 7.80 3.92 31.99
C GLY A 251 8.85 4.98 32.33
N LYS A 252 9.31 5.04 33.59
CA LYS A 252 10.30 6.03 34.02
C LYS A 252 11.69 5.76 33.47
N VAL A 253 12.06 4.49 33.27
CA VAL A 253 13.27 4.13 32.52
C VAL A 253 13.16 4.59 31.06
N ALA A 254 12.02 4.38 30.42
CA ALA A 254 11.80 4.89 29.06
C ALA A 254 11.92 6.42 29.00
N GLN A 255 11.38 7.13 30.00
CA GLN A 255 11.52 8.57 30.15
C GLN A 255 12.98 9.01 30.33
N LEU A 256 13.73 8.32 31.21
CA LEU A 256 15.16 8.56 31.43
C LEU A 256 15.98 8.41 30.14
N LEU A 257 15.63 7.44 29.30
CA LEU A 257 16.30 7.17 28.02
C LEU A 257 15.91 8.14 26.89
N GLY A 258 14.96 9.05 27.15
CA GLY A 258 14.44 10.01 26.18
C GLY A 258 13.48 9.40 25.15
N LEU A 259 12.83 8.29 25.48
CA LEU A 259 11.88 7.61 24.58
C LEU A 259 10.45 8.16 24.70
N ILE A 260 10.13 8.82 25.81
CA ILE A 260 8.81 9.40 26.07
C ILE A 260 8.91 10.52 27.10
N ASP A 261 8.10 11.56 26.98
CA ASP A 261 8.08 12.66 27.95
C ASP A 261 7.24 12.32 29.20
N ASP A 262 6.18 11.53 29.03
CA ASP A 262 5.21 11.17 30.06
C ASP A 262 5.19 9.65 30.24
N TRP A 263 5.78 9.18 31.33
CA TRP A 263 5.99 7.76 31.60
C TRP A 263 4.68 6.95 31.66
N GLU A 264 3.55 7.57 32.02
CA GLU A 264 2.28 6.86 32.19
C GLU A 264 1.73 6.32 30.87
N LYS A 265 2.12 6.95 29.75
CA LYS A 265 1.71 6.58 28.40
C LYS A 265 2.55 5.46 27.80
N TRP A 266 3.66 5.09 28.43
CA TRP A 266 4.62 4.15 27.84
C TRP A 266 4.02 2.77 27.53
N ASP A 267 3.20 2.23 28.43
CA ASP A 267 2.54 0.93 28.25
C ASP A 267 1.66 0.86 26.98
N ALA A 268 1.10 1.99 26.55
CA ALA A 268 0.30 2.06 25.33
C ALA A 268 1.17 2.11 24.05
N ILE A 269 2.41 2.60 24.16
CA ILE A 269 3.35 2.74 23.04
C ILE A 269 4.18 1.47 22.87
N SER A 270 4.74 0.98 23.98
CA SER A 270 5.57 -0.22 24.01
C SER A 270 5.13 -1.07 25.18
N PRO A 271 4.16 -2.00 25.02
CA PRO A 271 3.63 -2.81 26.11
C PRO A 271 4.62 -3.84 26.68
N PHE A 272 5.75 -4.09 26.01
CA PHE A 272 6.71 -5.13 26.41
C PHE A 272 8.12 -4.65 26.77
N ALA A 273 8.66 -3.61 26.14
CA ALA A 273 10.02 -3.13 26.38
C ALA A 273 10.02 -1.85 27.25
N PRO A 274 11.10 -1.51 27.98
CA PRO A 274 12.15 -2.43 28.42
C PRO A 274 11.61 -3.48 29.41
N LEU A 275 12.25 -4.65 29.48
CA LEU A 275 11.82 -5.76 30.35
C LEU A 275 12.32 -5.56 31.79
N PRO A 276 11.44 -5.42 32.81
CA PRO A 276 11.86 -5.39 34.20
C PRO A 276 12.29 -6.77 34.70
N ILE A 277 13.50 -6.86 35.26
CA ILE A 277 14.08 -8.09 35.80
C ILE A 277 14.58 -7.81 37.22
N PHE A 278 13.92 -8.44 38.19
CA PHE A 278 14.25 -8.35 39.60
C PHE A 278 15.23 -9.45 39.94
N VAL A 279 16.38 -9.07 40.50
CA VAL A 279 17.47 -9.99 40.79
C VAL A 279 17.81 -10.02 42.27
N THR A 280 18.25 -11.19 42.73
CA THR A 280 18.67 -11.44 44.11
C THR A 280 19.70 -12.58 44.11
N PRO A 281 20.58 -12.68 45.12
CA PRO A 281 21.39 -13.88 45.31
C PRO A 281 20.51 -15.15 45.41
N PRO A 282 20.98 -16.30 44.90
CA PRO A 282 20.23 -17.55 44.99
C PRO A 282 20.14 -18.03 46.46
N GLN A 283 19.05 -18.74 46.80
CA GLN A 283 18.95 -19.43 48.10
C GLN A 283 20.03 -20.51 48.27
N ASP A 284 20.36 -21.18 47.16
CA ASP A 284 21.43 -22.17 47.08
C ASP A 284 22.40 -21.81 45.93
N PRO A 285 23.60 -21.27 46.25
CA PRO A 285 24.62 -20.91 45.26
C PRO A 285 25.15 -22.10 44.44
N SER A 286 24.92 -23.35 44.86
CA SER A 286 25.33 -24.53 44.09
C SER A 286 24.42 -24.79 42.88
N ILE A 287 23.20 -24.26 42.90
CA ILE A 287 22.19 -24.44 41.85
C ILE A 287 22.31 -23.36 40.75
N GLY A 288 22.71 -22.15 41.13
CA GLY A 288 22.90 -21.05 40.20
C GLY A 288 23.61 -19.87 40.83
N HIS A 289 23.86 -18.82 40.04
CA HIS A 289 24.61 -17.64 40.48
C HIS A 289 23.72 -16.45 40.82
N ILE A 290 22.50 -16.41 40.26
CA ILE A 290 21.53 -15.32 40.46
C ILE A 290 20.11 -15.88 40.37
N SER A 291 19.18 -15.40 41.20
CA SER A 291 17.75 -15.63 40.99
C SER A 291 17.12 -14.41 40.32
N ALA A 292 16.29 -14.65 39.31
CA ALA A 292 15.67 -13.61 38.51
C ALA A 292 14.14 -13.79 38.44
N ARG A 293 13.40 -12.70 38.50
CA ARG A 293 11.96 -12.61 38.22
C ARG A 293 11.73 -11.59 37.13
N LEU A 294 11.15 -12.04 36.03
CA LEU A 294 10.96 -11.23 34.83
C LEU A 294 9.49 -10.85 34.69
N PHE A 295 9.23 -9.56 34.56
CA PHE A 295 7.88 -9.05 34.27
C PHE A 295 7.68 -8.94 32.76
N LEU A 296 6.63 -9.59 32.24
CA LEU A 296 6.24 -9.56 30.84
C LEU A 296 4.71 -9.68 30.72
N ASP A 297 4.10 -8.84 29.88
CA ASP A 297 2.67 -8.89 29.60
C ASP A 297 1.79 -8.83 30.87
N LYS A 298 2.08 -7.87 31.76
CA LYS A 298 1.35 -7.65 33.03
C LYS A 298 1.42 -8.82 34.03
N MET A 299 2.28 -9.80 33.81
CA MET A 299 2.46 -10.99 34.63
C MET A 299 3.93 -11.26 34.94
N CYS A 300 4.20 -12.13 35.93
CA CYS A 300 5.52 -12.71 36.10
C CYS A 300 5.70 -13.88 35.12
N HIS A 301 6.81 -13.89 34.40
CA HIS A 301 7.15 -14.98 33.50
C HIS A 301 7.53 -16.24 34.30
N GLU A 302 6.99 -17.41 33.92
CA GLU A 302 7.22 -18.69 34.65
C GLU A 302 8.64 -19.24 34.47
N SER A 303 9.25 -18.95 33.31
CA SER A 303 10.65 -19.28 32.97
C SER A 303 11.50 -18.00 32.89
N MET A 304 12.74 -18.10 32.41
CA MET A 304 13.52 -16.94 31.99
C MET A 304 13.38 -16.72 30.48
N ALA A 305 13.04 -15.50 30.05
CA ALA A 305 13.07 -15.15 28.64
C ALA A 305 14.52 -15.18 28.12
N GLY A 306 14.77 -15.86 27.00
CA GLY A 306 16.15 -16.01 26.50
C GLY A 306 16.86 -14.69 26.22
N THR A 307 16.14 -13.66 25.74
CA THR A 307 16.70 -12.32 25.55
C THR A 307 17.06 -11.64 26.87
N GLY A 308 16.21 -11.78 27.91
CA GLY A 308 16.53 -11.31 29.26
C GLY A 308 17.74 -12.02 29.86
N ALA A 309 17.91 -13.33 29.58
CA ALA A 309 19.06 -14.11 30.04
C ALA A 309 20.36 -13.69 29.35
N ILE A 310 20.34 -13.46 28.04
CA ILE A 310 21.46 -12.88 27.28
C ILE A 310 21.81 -11.50 27.82
N CYS A 311 20.81 -10.66 28.08
CA CYS A 311 21.00 -9.32 28.62
C CYS A 311 21.61 -9.37 30.03
N ALA A 312 21.16 -10.29 30.89
CA ALA A 312 21.73 -10.51 32.21
C ALA A 312 23.19 -11.00 32.12
N ALA A 313 23.48 -11.92 31.20
CA ALA A 313 24.85 -12.39 30.96
C ALA A 313 25.77 -11.25 30.48
N ALA A 314 25.29 -10.37 29.60
CA ALA A 314 26.04 -9.19 29.20
C ALA A 314 26.29 -8.24 30.39
N CYS A 315 25.26 -7.89 31.16
CA CYS A 315 25.40 -7.08 32.38
C CYS A 315 26.38 -7.68 33.38
N SER A 316 26.38 -9.00 33.53
CA SER A 316 27.26 -9.71 34.46
C SER A 316 28.76 -9.44 34.21
N ARG A 317 29.12 -9.05 32.99
CA ARG A 317 30.50 -8.71 32.56
C ARG A 317 30.82 -7.22 32.61
N VAL A 318 29.86 -6.38 32.99
CA VAL A 318 30.04 -4.94 33.15
C VAL A 318 30.17 -4.62 34.65
N PRO A 319 31.37 -4.24 35.12
CA PRO A 319 31.59 -3.92 36.53
C PRO A 319 30.64 -2.85 37.03
N GLY A 320 30.04 -3.09 38.21
CA GLY A 320 29.18 -2.11 38.87
C GLY A 320 27.73 -2.07 38.39
N THR A 321 27.31 -2.93 37.45
CA THR A 321 25.88 -3.15 37.19
C THR A 321 25.22 -3.90 38.35
N VAL A 322 23.90 -3.78 38.52
CA VAL A 322 23.12 -4.51 39.54
C VAL A 322 23.36 -6.02 39.43
N VAL A 323 23.33 -6.58 38.22
CA VAL A 323 23.61 -8.02 38.00
C VAL A 323 25.02 -8.38 38.44
N ASN A 324 26.04 -7.60 38.04
CA ASN A 324 27.43 -7.84 38.42
C ASN A 324 27.64 -7.76 39.95
N LYS A 325 26.99 -6.80 40.62
CA LYS A 325 27.03 -6.68 42.09
C LYS A 325 26.42 -7.90 42.78
N VAL A 326 25.28 -8.41 42.29
CA VAL A 326 24.58 -9.55 42.89
C VAL A 326 25.37 -10.86 42.77
N ILE A 327 26.05 -11.09 41.65
CA ILE A 327 26.77 -12.35 41.42
C ILE A 327 28.19 -12.37 41.99
N GLY A 328 28.78 -11.20 42.28
CA GLY A 328 30.14 -11.07 42.80
C GLY A 328 31.17 -11.81 41.96
N ASP A 329 31.97 -12.67 42.60
CA ASP A 329 33.09 -13.40 41.97
C ASP A 329 32.63 -14.36 40.84
N ALA A 330 31.35 -14.75 40.81
CA ALA A 330 30.81 -15.56 39.71
C ALA A 330 30.83 -14.82 38.36
N ALA A 331 31.10 -13.50 38.34
CA ALA A 331 31.36 -12.74 37.13
C ALA A 331 32.58 -13.23 36.33
N ALA A 332 33.52 -13.95 36.97
CA ALA A 332 34.70 -14.51 36.30
C ALA A 332 34.43 -15.88 35.61
N LEU A 333 33.27 -16.49 35.83
CA LEU A 333 32.93 -17.80 35.27
C LEU A 333 32.42 -17.69 33.83
N ASP A 334 32.78 -18.64 32.98
CA ASP A 334 32.37 -18.69 31.56
C ASP A 334 30.87 -19.01 31.35
N ILE A 335 30.16 -19.36 32.42
CA ILE A 335 28.73 -19.69 32.40
C ILE A 335 28.01 -18.91 33.50
N LEU A 336 26.93 -18.23 33.14
CA LEU A 336 25.99 -17.64 34.08
C LEU A 336 24.76 -18.56 34.23
N ASN A 337 24.56 -19.11 35.42
CA ASN A 337 23.37 -19.90 35.77
C ASN A 337 22.33 -19.00 36.43
N ILE A 338 21.19 -18.82 35.77
CA ILE A 338 20.09 -17.94 36.21
C ILE A 338 18.94 -18.83 36.72
N ILE A 339 18.60 -18.72 38.00
CA ILE A 339 17.47 -19.40 38.61
C ILE A 339 16.19 -18.59 38.33
N HIS A 340 15.19 -19.22 37.73
CA HIS A 340 13.87 -18.67 37.46
C HIS A 340 12.78 -19.57 38.08
N PRO A 341 11.49 -19.19 38.10
CA PRO A 341 10.47 -19.89 38.90
C PRO A 341 10.36 -21.40 38.67
N ILE A 342 10.57 -21.87 37.44
CA ILE A 342 10.50 -23.31 37.10
C ILE A 342 11.86 -24.02 36.87
N GLY A 343 12.99 -23.41 37.23
CA GLY A 343 14.32 -24.07 37.12
C GLY A 343 15.48 -23.14 36.80
N VAL A 344 16.52 -23.67 36.15
CA VAL A 344 17.79 -22.96 35.87
C VAL A 344 18.01 -22.80 34.38
N MET A 345 18.44 -21.61 33.96
CA MET A 345 18.91 -21.33 32.61
C MET A 345 20.39 -20.99 32.62
N SER A 346 21.20 -21.77 31.89
CA SER A 346 22.62 -21.51 31.68
C SER A 346 22.85 -20.66 30.43
N VAL A 347 23.71 -19.66 30.55
CA VAL A 347 24.16 -18.79 29.46
C VAL A 347 25.68 -18.81 29.41
N TYR A 348 26.26 -19.20 28.26
CA TYR A 348 27.69 -19.12 28.00
C TYR A 348 28.07 -17.69 27.69
N VAL A 349 29.03 -17.14 28.44
CA VAL A 349 29.43 -15.75 28.31
C VAL A 349 30.94 -15.59 28.53
N GLN A 350 31.64 -15.18 27.47
CA GLN A 350 33.06 -14.92 27.47
C GLN A 350 33.32 -13.60 26.73
N THR A 351 34.17 -12.76 27.30
CA THR A 351 34.56 -11.49 26.69
C THR A 351 35.84 -11.62 25.89
N GLU A 352 36.01 -10.78 24.88
CA GLU A 352 37.32 -10.60 24.24
C GLU A 352 38.30 -9.90 25.20
N ALA A 353 39.60 -10.02 24.91
CA ALA A 353 40.63 -9.26 25.64
C ALA A 353 40.53 -7.75 25.38
N THR A 354 40.02 -7.35 24.21
CA THR A 354 39.84 -5.97 23.81
C THR A 354 38.45 -5.45 24.18
N ARG A 355 38.41 -4.25 24.75
CA ARG A 355 37.18 -3.50 25.05
C ARG A 355 36.79 -2.62 23.85
N ASP A 356 35.52 -2.21 23.80
CA ASP A 356 35.07 -1.24 22.80
C ASP A 356 35.58 0.18 23.10
N SER A 357 35.16 1.15 22.27
CA SER A 357 35.56 2.56 22.39
C SER A 357 35.13 3.21 23.71
N ASP A 358 34.11 2.68 24.37
CA ASP A 358 33.58 3.19 25.64
C ASP A 358 34.11 2.39 26.84
N GLY A 359 35.07 1.49 26.62
CA GLY A 359 35.66 0.64 27.65
C GLY A 359 34.74 -0.50 28.12
N LEU A 360 33.66 -0.79 27.39
CA LEU A 360 32.72 -1.87 27.68
C LEU A 360 33.21 -3.20 27.07
N PRO A 361 32.77 -4.35 27.63
CA PRO A 361 33.19 -5.65 27.13
C PRO A 361 32.62 -5.92 25.73
N THR A 362 33.43 -6.53 24.86
CA THR A 362 32.94 -7.19 23.64
C THR A 362 32.91 -8.70 23.86
N PHE A 363 32.03 -9.43 23.17
CA PHE A 363 31.74 -10.82 23.50
C PHE A 363 32.33 -11.79 22.48
N ARG A 364 33.24 -12.66 22.95
CA ARG A 364 33.69 -13.85 22.21
C ARG A 364 32.67 -14.97 22.22
N THR A 365 31.88 -15.08 23.29
CA THR A 365 30.76 -16.03 23.43
C THR A 365 29.63 -15.31 24.15
N LEU A 366 28.42 -15.38 23.61
CA LEU A 366 27.22 -14.88 24.27
C LEU A 366 26.04 -15.70 23.75
N SER A 367 25.85 -16.86 24.37
CA SER A 367 25.02 -17.92 23.79
C SER A 367 24.27 -18.72 24.85
N PHE A 368 23.13 -19.31 24.48
CA PHE A 368 22.44 -20.29 25.32
C PHE A 368 21.93 -21.45 24.48
N VAL A 369 21.63 -22.57 25.13
CA VAL A 369 21.07 -23.75 24.47
C VAL A 369 19.56 -23.81 24.64
N ARG A 370 18.89 -24.19 23.55
CA ARG A 370 17.45 -24.51 23.53
C ARG A 370 17.21 -25.78 22.74
N THR A 371 15.96 -26.24 22.80
CA THR A 371 15.46 -27.32 21.96
C THR A 371 14.21 -26.81 21.22
N ALA A 372 13.95 -27.33 20.03
CA ALA A 372 12.78 -26.98 19.24
C ALA A 372 12.08 -28.23 18.70
N ARG A 373 10.80 -28.09 18.32
CA ARG A 373 10.04 -29.15 17.67
C ARG A 373 8.91 -28.57 16.82
N ARG A 374 8.79 -29.01 15.57
CA ARG A 374 7.60 -28.83 14.74
C ARG A 374 6.49 -29.71 15.30
N ILE A 375 5.37 -29.10 15.69
CA ILE A 375 4.22 -29.79 16.28
C ILE A 375 3.17 -30.08 15.21
N MET A 376 2.95 -29.14 14.29
CA MET A 376 1.94 -29.21 13.25
C MET A 376 2.37 -28.38 12.03
N ASP A 377 1.93 -28.76 10.85
CA ASP A 377 1.84 -27.91 9.68
C ASP A 377 0.48 -28.08 8.99
N GLY A 378 0.06 -27.05 8.25
CA GLY A 378 -1.22 -27.06 7.57
C GLY A 378 -1.74 -25.66 7.29
N LYS A 379 -3.06 -25.45 7.44
CA LYS A 379 -3.70 -24.14 7.32
C LYS A 379 -4.41 -23.77 8.62
N VAL A 380 -4.19 -22.55 9.12
CA VAL A 380 -5.05 -21.95 10.15
C VAL A 380 -6.20 -21.23 9.48
N TYR A 381 -7.42 -21.44 9.97
CA TYR A 381 -8.62 -20.86 9.37
C TYR A 381 -9.19 -19.72 10.21
N VAL A 382 -9.60 -18.65 9.54
CA VAL A 382 -10.36 -17.54 10.13
C VAL A 382 -11.66 -17.32 9.34
N PRO A 383 -12.67 -16.63 9.89
CA PRO A 383 -13.86 -16.26 9.13
C PRO A 383 -13.50 -15.45 7.88
N LYS A 384 -14.26 -15.60 6.78
CA LYS A 384 -13.97 -14.90 5.51
C LYS A 384 -13.90 -13.37 5.61
N SER A 385 -14.56 -12.75 6.59
CA SER A 385 -14.44 -11.31 6.84
C SER A 385 -13.05 -10.86 7.33
N PHE A 386 -12.21 -11.81 7.74
CA PHE A 386 -10.80 -11.63 8.06
C PHE A 386 -9.87 -12.10 6.94
N ALA A 387 -10.42 -12.62 5.84
CA ALA A 387 -9.65 -12.70 4.62
C ALA A 387 -9.15 -11.28 4.31
N PRO A 388 -7.84 -11.11 4.06
CA PRO A 388 -7.40 -9.86 3.49
C PRO A 388 -8.23 -9.62 2.21
N PRO A 389 -8.64 -8.38 1.93
CA PRO A 389 -9.10 -8.05 0.56
C PRO A 389 -8.03 -8.59 -0.39
N GLU A 390 -8.44 -9.29 -1.46
CA GLU A 390 -7.53 -10.12 -2.23
C GLU A 390 -6.22 -9.35 -2.46
N PRO A 391 -5.07 -9.87 -1.99
CA PRO A 391 -3.83 -9.19 -2.22
C PRO A 391 -3.67 -9.06 -3.72
N VAL A 392 -3.47 -7.83 -4.16
CA VAL A 392 -2.75 -7.53 -5.40
C VAL A 392 -1.50 -8.42 -5.33
N ARG A 393 -1.48 -9.50 -6.10
CA ARG A 393 -0.42 -10.51 -6.12
C ARG A 393 0.86 -9.80 -6.51
N GLU A 394 1.71 -9.50 -5.53
CA GLU A 394 3.13 -9.41 -5.83
C GLU A 394 3.54 -10.76 -6.41
N THR A 395 3.76 -10.75 -7.71
CA THR A 395 4.20 -11.91 -8.47
C THR A 395 5.57 -12.32 -7.92
N PRO A 396 5.85 -13.64 -7.77
CA PRO A 396 7.16 -14.11 -7.38
C PRO A 396 8.24 -13.50 -8.28
N LYS A 397 9.47 -13.34 -7.78
CA LYS A 397 10.65 -13.12 -8.65
C LYS A 397 10.89 -14.37 -9.51
N THR A 398 10.03 -14.61 -10.49
CA THR A 398 10.15 -15.60 -11.55
C THR A 398 9.54 -15.00 -12.81
N ALA A 399 10.41 -14.52 -13.71
CA ALA A 399 10.09 -13.93 -15.02
C ALA A 399 9.10 -12.74 -15.03
N THR A 400 9.46 -11.69 -15.77
CA THR A 400 8.49 -10.66 -16.16
C THR A 400 7.28 -11.33 -16.82
N PRO A 401 6.03 -11.08 -16.38
CA PRO A 401 4.86 -11.76 -16.92
C PRO A 401 4.65 -11.44 -18.40
N GLU A 402 4.05 -12.35 -19.17
CA GLU A 402 3.68 -12.14 -20.59
C GLU A 402 2.48 -11.18 -20.70
N ALA A 403 2.60 -9.98 -20.14
CA ALA A 403 1.52 -9.01 -19.94
C ALA A 403 0.80 -8.65 -21.25
N THR A 404 1.56 -8.41 -22.33
CA THR A 404 0.98 -8.08 -23.65
C THR A 404 0.07 -9.20 -24.14
N LYS A 405 0.53 -10.45 -24.06
CA LYS A 405 -0.22 -11.63 -24.50
C LYS A 405 -1.46 -11.87 -23.63
N LEU A 406 -1.33 -11.76 -22.31
CA LEU A 406 -2.46 -11.94 -21.38
C LEU A 406 -3.57 -10.92 -21.60
N LEU A 407 -3.24 -9.65 -21.88
CA LEU A 407 -4.24 -8.65 -22.24
C LEU A 407 -4.88 -8.94 -23.60
N ALA A 408 -4.10 -9.40 -24.59
CA ALA A 408 -4.63 -9.78 -25.89
C ALA A 408 -5.61 -10.96 -25.81
N GLU A 409 -5.29 -11.98 -24.99
CA GLU A 409 -6.17 -13.09 -24.68
C GLU A 409 -7.44 -12.64 -23.92
N PHE A 410 -7.31 -11.72 -22.97
CA PHE A 410 -8.44 -11.12 -22.27
C PHE A 410 -9.41 -10.41 -23.24
N VAL A 411 -8.90 -9.53 -24.09
CA VAL A 411 -9.71 -8.82 -25.10
C VAL A 411 -10.45 -9.82 -26.00
N ASN A 412 -9.74 -10.84 -26.49
CA ASN A 412 -10.34 -11.86 -27.35
C ASN A 412 -11.45 -12.64 -26.64
N ARG A 413 -11.20 -13.15 -25.42
CA ARG A 413 -12.09 -14.10 -24.74
C ARG A 413 -13.31 -13.47 -24.07
N THR A 414 -13.21 -12.24 -23.57
CA THR A 414 -14.25 -11.66 -22.69
C THR A 414 -15.53 -11.33 -23.44
N GLY A 415 -16.65 -11.94 -23.08
CA GLY A 415 -17.96 -11.77 -23.71
C GLY A 415 -18.88 -10.81 -22.95
N TYR A 416 -20.07 -10.61 -23.50
CA TYR A 416 -21.13 -9.82 -22.87
C TYR A 416 -21.64 -10.43 -21.55
N ASP A 417 -21.69 -11.77 -21.48
CA ASP A 417 -22.16 -12.50 -20.30
C ASP A 417 -21.16 -12.48 -19.14
N ASP A 418 -19.91 -12.07 -19.39
CA ASP A 418 -18.90 -11.85 -18.34
C ASP A 418 -19.10 -10.50 -17.61
N ILE A 419 -20.05 -9.69 -18.07
CA ILE A 419 -20.35 -8.37 -17.54
C ILE A 419 -21.67 -8.45 -16.78
N ASP A 420 -21.67 -8.04 -15.51
CA ASP A 420 -22.90 -7.99 -14.71
C ASP A 420 -23.79 -6.80 -15.13
N ASP A 421 -25.07 -6.85 -14.76
CA ASP A 421 -26.06 -5.86 -15.19
C ASP A 421 -25.81 -4.46 -14.62
N SER A 422 -25.18 -4.35 -13.45
CA SER A 422 -24.82 -3.05 -12.87
C SER A 422 -23.69 -2.40 -13.68
N THR A 423 -22.70 -3.18 -14.10
CA THR A 423 -21.61 -2.75 -14.97
C THR A 423 -22.12 -2.37 -16.36
N LYS A 424 -23.08 -3.12 -16.94
CA LYS A 424 -23.74 -2.73 -18.21
C LYS A 424 -24.46 -1.39 -18.09
N LYS A 425 -25.24 -1.19 -17.01
CA LYS A 425 -25.91 0.09 -16.74
C LYS A 425 -24.92 1.24 -16.60
N TYR A 426 -23.80 0.99 -15.94
CA TYR A 426 -22.72 1.96 -15.78
C TYR A 426 -22.10 2.36 -17.13
N LEU A 427 -21.80 1.39 -18.01
CA LEU A 427 -21.30 1.64 -19.37
C LEU A 427 -22.28 2.49 -20.20
N LYS A 428 -23.59 2.23 -20.12
CA LYS A 428 -24.60 3.04 -20.82
C LYS A 428 -24.63 4.49 -20.35
N ASN A 429 -24.43 4.75 -19.07
CA ASN A 429 -24.28 6.11 -18.55
C ASN A 429 -23.02 6.80 -19.09
N LEU A 430 -21.91 6.07 -19.22
CA LEU A 430 -20.67 6.59 -19.83
C LEU A 430 -20.90 6.96 -21.31
N VAL A 431 -21.57 6.08 -22.07
CA VAL A 431 -21.93 6.36 -23.48
C VAL A 431 -22.80 7.60 -23.59
N LEU A 432 -23.81 7.74 -22.72
CA LEU A 432 -24.71 8.88 -22.73
C LEU A 432 -23.96 10.19 -22.45
N ASP A 433 -23.12 10.22 -21.41
CA ASP A 433 -22.29 11.39 -21.08
C ASP A 433 -21.37 11.78 -22.24
N TYR A 434 -20.67 10.80 -22.82
CA TYR A 434 -19.78 11.01 -23.96
C TYR A 434 -20.52 11.64 -25.15
N ILE A 435 -21.71 11.15 -25.50
CA ILE A 435 -22.51 11.72 -26.60
C ILE A 435 -22.84 13.18 -26.33
N GLY A 436 -23.32 13.51 -25.12
CA GLY A 436 -23.68 14.88 -24.77
C GLY A 436 -22.50 15.85 -24.85
N VAL A 437 -21.35 15.46 -24.28
CA VAL A 437 -20.12 16.25 -24.31
C VAL A 437 -19.58 16.41 -25.73
N THR A 438 -19.61 15.34 -26.53
CA THR A 438 -19.10 15.36 -27.92
C THR A 438 -19.98 16.23 -28.81
N ALA A 439 -21.31 16.08 -28.73
CA ALA A 439 -22.25 16.83 -29.55
C ALA A 439 -22.15 18.33 -29.31
N VAL A 440 -22.11 18.76 -28.04
CA VAL A 440 -22.09 20.20 -27.72
C VAL A 440 -20.75 20.86 -28.06
N ALA A 441 -19.64 20.10 -28.07
CA ALA A 441 -18.34 20.59 -28.49
C ALA A 441 -18.30 21.04 -29.96
N THR A 442 -19.18 20.51 -30.81
CA THR A 442 -19.28 20.94 -32.22
C THR A 442 -19.59 22.42 -32.37
N ARG A 443 -20.34 22.99 -31.40
CA ARG A 443 -20.72 24.40 -31.35
C ARG A 443 -19.84 25.21 -30.43
N GLU A 444 -19.54 24.66 -29.25
CA GLU A 444 -18.99 25.43 -28.13
C GLU A 444 -17.45 25.49 -28.10
N ALA A 445 -16.76 24.49 -28.68
CA ALA A 445 -15.31 24.46 -28.67
C ALA A 445 -14.73 25.29 -29.82
N GLU A 446 -13.94 26.29 -29.47
CA GLU A 446 -13.27 27.19 -30.42
C GLU A 446 -12.26 26.47 -31.33
N SER A 447 -11.79 25.30 -30.90
CA SER A 447 -10.89 24.43 -31.66
C SER A 447 -11.56 23.68 -32.80
N THR A 448 -12.90 23.58 -32.83
CA THR A 448 -13.62 22.67 -33.74
C THR A 448 -13.42 23.04 -35.20
N ALA A 449 -13.72 24.27 -35.59
CA ALA A 449 -13.64 24.71 -36.98
C ALA A 449 -12.24 24.50 -37.61
N PRO A 450 -11.12 24.97 -37.02
CA PRO A 450 -9.79 24.80 -37.62
C PRO A 450 -9.35 23.34 -37.71
N VAL A 451 -9.70 22.50 -36.72
CA VAL A 451 -9.38 21.07 -36.77
C VAL A 451 -10.18 20.37 -37.87
N CYS A 452 -11.49 20.61 -37.96
CA CYS A 452 -12.32 20.03 -39.00
C CYS A 452 -11.89 20.47 -40.41
N GLU A 453 -11.47 21.73 -40.58
CA GLU A 453 -10.92 22.21 -41.84
C GLU A 453 -9.64 21.46 -42.23
N ALA A 454 -8.71 21.29 -41.29
CA ALA A 454 -7.46 20.56 -41.53
C ALA A 454 -7.73 19.09 -41.92
N ILE A 455 -8.62 18.40 -41.20
CA ILE A 455 -8.98 17.02 -41.50
C ILE A 455 -9.70 16.91 -42.85
N SER A 456 -10.59 17.84 -43.19
CA SER A 456 -11.28 17.86 -44.50
C SER A 456 -10.31 17.94 -45.68
N ARG A 457 -9.17 18.63 -45.51
CA ARG A 457 -8.12 18.72 -46.55
C ARG A 457 -7.36 17.39 -46.74
N LEU A 458 -7.29 16.56 -45.70
CA LEU A 458 -6.67 15.24 -45.71
C LEU A 458 -7.65 14.17 -46.22
N ASP A 459 -8.91 14.23 -45.79
CA ASP A 459 -9.98 13.29 -46.12
C ASP A 459 -10.73 13.66 -47.42
N LYS A 460 -9.98 13.87 -48.51
CA LYS A 460 -10.54 14.45 -49.76
C LYS A 460 -11.68 13.66 -50.38
N ASN A 461 -11.66 12.34 -50.23
CA ASN A 461 -12.68 11.46 -50.79
C ASN A 461 -13.87 11.29 -49.84
N GLY A 462 -13.72 11.70 -48.58
CA GLY A 462 -14.66 11.43 -47.52
C GLY A 462 -14.94 9.95 -47.34
N GLY A 463 -16.05 9.67 -46.69
CA GLY A 463 -16.59 8.33 -46.49
C GLY A 463 -18.01 8.39 -45.96
N ASN A 464 -18.47 7.29 -45.39
CA ASN A 464 -19.83 7.20 -44.85
C ASN A 464 -19.81 7.00 -43.32
N TYR A 465 -18.82 7.54 -42.61
CA TYR A 465 -18.79 7.48 -41.14
C TYR A 465 -19.29 8.80 -40.54
N THR A 466 -20.00 8.68 -39.41
CA THR A 466 -20.64 9.78 -38.71
C THR A 466 -19.68 10.43 -37.73
N VAL A 467 -19.58 11.76 -37.80
CA VAL A 467 -19.07 12.59 -36.70
C VAL A 467 -20.27 13.11 -35.93
N ILE A 468 -20.30 12.86 -34.62
CA ILE A 468 -21.43 13.16 -33.76
C ILE A 468 -21.78 14.66 -33.83
N GLY A 469 -22.99 14.96 -34.29
CA GLY A 469 -23.53 16.32 -34.47
C GLY A 469 -23.01 17.06 -35.71
N MET A 470 -22.27 16.40 -36.61
CA MET A 470 -21.69 17.01 -37.83
C MET A 470 -21.94 16.20 -39.11
N GLY A 471 -22.74 15.14 -39.03
CA GLY A 471 -23.16 14.32 -40.15
C GLY A 471 -22.18 13.23 -40.59
N GLN A 472 -22.59 12.53 -41.64
CA GLN A 472 -21.96 11.32 -42.18
C GLN A 472 -21.31 11.62 -43.53
N LYS A 473 -20.01 11.93 -43.52
CA LYS A 473 -19.24 12.25 -44.74
C LYS A 473 -17.76 11.89 -44.68
N TRP A 474 -17.32 11.22 -43.62
CA TRP A 474 -15.90 11.06 -43.30
C TRP A 474 -15.45 9.62 -43.50
N SER A 475 -14.16 9.42 -43.78
CA SER A 475 -13.52 8.10 -43.67
C SER A 475 -13.46 7.68 -42.20
N GLY A 476 -13.50 6.37 -41.92
CA GLY A 476 -13.63 5.83 -40.56
C GLY A 476 -12.59 6.34 -39.57
N GLN A 477 -11.31 6.32 -39.94
CA GLN A 477 -10.21 6.79 -39.10
C GLN A 477 -10.29 8.30 -38.79
N TYR A 478 -10.84 9.10 -39.72
CA TYR A 478 -10.99 10.54 -39.53
C TYR A 478 -12.26 10.89 -38.76
N ALA A 479 -13.35 10.16 -38.96
CA ALA A 479 -14.53 10.26 -38.11
C ALA A 479 -14.18 9.92 -36.65
N ALA A 480 -13.43 8.84 -36.44
CA ALA A 480 -13.00 8.41 -35.12
C ALA A 480 -12.05 9.44 -34.46
N LEU A 481 -11.13 10.02 -35.23
CA LEU A 481 -10.28 11.13 -34.78
C LEU A 481 -11.13 12.32 -34.29
N LEU A 482 -12.07 12.77 -35.12
CA LEU A 482 -12.90 13.93 -34.83
C LEU A 482 -13.81 13.68 -33.63
N ASN A 483 -14.42 12.49 -33.52
CA ASN A 483 -15.24 12.09 -32.38
C ASN A 483 -14.42 12.07 -31.06
N GLY A 484 -13.18 11.56 -31.09
CA GLY A 484 -12.29 11.61 -29.93
C GLY A 484 -11.85 13.04 -29.57
N PHE A 485 -11.53 13.85 -30.58
CA PHE A 485 -11.17 15.26 -30.39
C PHE A 485 -12.31 16.08 -29.78
N LEU A 486 -13.52 15.95 -30.34
CA LEU A 486 -14.70 16.67 -29.87
C LEU A 486 -15.06 16.25 -28.45
N GLY A 487 -15.07 14.95 -28.17
CA GLY A 487 -15.37 14.42 -26.83
C GLY A 487 -14.43 14.93 -25.74
N HIS A 488 -13.19 15.28 -26.08
CA HIS A 488 -12.20 15.79 -25.12
C HIS A 488 -12.04 17.31 -25.11
N SER A 489 -12.74 18.01 -26.00
CA SER A 489 -12.52 19.44 -26.24
C SER A 489 -12.95 20.33 -25.08
N LEU A 490 -13.98 19.91 -24.35
CA LEU A 490 -14.53 20.68 -23.23
C LEU A 490 -13.95 20.29 -21.87
N ASP A 491 -13.00 19.34 -21.84
CA ASP A 491 -12.46 18.74 -20.61
C ASP A 491 -13.57 18.30 -19.63
N PHE A 492 -14.72 17.90 -20.18
CA PHE A 492 -15.96 17.62 -19.45
C PHE A 492 -16.35 16.14 -19.50
N ASP A 493 -15.54 15.34 -20.20
CA ASP A 493 -15.59 13.90 -20.30
C ASP A 493 -15.19 13.20 -19.00
N ASP A 494 -15.43 11.89 -18.96
CA ASP A 494 -15.15 11.04 -17.82
C ASP A 494 -13.66 11.03 -17.40
N THR A 495 -13.37 10.62 -16.18
CA THR A 495 -11.99 10.60 -15.67
C THR A 495 -11.75 9.48 -14.66
N TYR A 496 -10.64 8.78 -14.85
CA TYR A 496 -10.17 7.70 -13.98
C TYR A 496 -8.94 8.16 -13.18
N ALA A 497 -9.15 8.37 -11.87
CA ALA A 497 -8.20 9.02 -10.97
C ALA A 497 -6.86 8.27 -10.87
N ASP A 498 -6.91 6.95 -10.68
CA ASP A 498 -5.72 6.13 -10.43
C ASP A 498 -4.80 6.03 -11.66
N GLY A 499 -5.34 6.26 -12.86
CA GLY A 499 -4.59 6.24 -14.13
C GLY A 499 -4.24 7.61 -14.69
N PHE A 500 -4.69 8.70 -14.06
CA PHE A 500 -4.50 10.07 -14.55
C PHE A 500 -4.96 10.26 -16.00
N LEU A 501 -6.13 9.71 -16.34
CA LEU A 501 -6.59 9.65 -17.73
C LEU A 501 -8.11 9.75 -17.89
N HIS A 502 -8.51 9.88 -19.15
CA HIS A 502 -9.89 9.87 -19.63
C HIS A 502 -10.06 8.66 -20.55
N ALA A 503 -10.71 7.59 -20.08
CA ALA A 503 -10.76 6.33 -20.83
C ALA A 503 -11.89 6.33 -21.87
N GLY A 504 -13.02 6.98 -21.56
CA GLY A 504 -14.20 6.92 -22.41
C GLY A 504 -14.00 7.57 -23.76
N VAL A 505 -13.27 8.68 -23.80
CA VAL A 505 -13.09 9.43 -25.04
C VAL A 505 -12.32 8.65 -26.11
N THR A 506 -11.42 7.73 -25.74
CA THR A 506 -10.77 6.83 -26.71
C THR A 506 -11.62 5.59 -27.00
N THR A 507 -12.21 5.00 -25.98
CA THR A 507 -12.93 3.72 -26.10
C THR A 507 -14.30 3.88 -26.75
N ILE A 508 -15.12 4.81 -26.28
CA ILE A 508 -16.48 5.01 -26.82
C ILE A 508 -16.42 5.55 -28.24
N ALA A 509 -15.52 6.50 -28.52
CA ALA A 509 -15.33 7.03 -29.87
C ALA A 509 -14.93 5.95 -30.87
N ALA A 510 -13.96 5.10 -30.52
CA ALA A 510 -13.54 3.97 -31.34
C ALA A 510 -14.69 2.96 -31.53
N GLY A 511 -15.40 2.64 -30.46
CA GLY A 511 -16.50 1.68 -30.46
C GLY A 511 -17.67 2.12 -31.33
N LEU A 512 -18.19 3.34 -31.12
CA LEU A 512 -19.32 3.87 -31.88
C LEU A 512 -18.99 3.99 -33.37
N THR A 513 -17.80 4.50 -33.70
CA THR A 513 -17.38 4.68 -35.08
C THR A 513 -17.20 3.34 -35.80
N ALA A 514 -16.59 2.34 -35.15
CA ALA A 514 -16.42 1.02 -35.76
C ALA A 514 -17.74 0.23 -35.87
N ALA A 515 -18.62 0.34 -34.86
CA ALA A 515 -19.89 -0.37 -34.84
C ALA A 515 -20.91 0.16 -35.87
N GLU A 516 -20.77 1.40 -36.36
CA GLU A 516 -21.67 2.00 -37.37
C GLU A 516 -21.80 1.12 -38.63
N HIS A 517 -20.70 0.55 -39.08
CA HIS A 517 -20.61 -0.27 -40.30
C HIS A 517 -20.31 -1.75 -40.04
N ALA A 518 -20.11 -2.15 -38.78
CA ALA A 518 -19.92 -3.55 -38.43
C ALA A 518 -21.27 -4.29 -38.38
N ASP A 519 -21.30 -5.54 -38.84
CA ASP A 519 -22.47 -6.42 -38.72
C ASP A 519 -22.38 -7.18 -37.38
N ILE A 520 -22.61 -6.46 -36.28
CA ILE A 520 -22.48 -6.98 -34.91
C ILE A 520 -23.77 -6.77 -34.12
N LYS A 521 -23.97 -7.62 -33.11
CA LYS A 521 -25.00 -7.39 -32.10
C LYS A 521 -24.54 -6.35 -31.07
N SER A 522 -25.47 -5.62 -30.48
CA SER A 522 -25.18 -4.58 -29.47
C SER A 522 -24.48 -5.12 -28.21
N GLU A 523 -24.64 -6.40 -27.91
CA GLU A 523 -23.92 -7.10 -26.84
C GLU A 523 -22.40 -7.13 -27.11
N VAL A 524 -21.98 -7.29 -28.36
CA VAL A 524 -20.57 -7.24 -28.76
C VAL A 524 -20.03 -5.83 -28.59
N PHE A 525 -20.84 -4.81 -28.90
CA PHE A 525 -20.47 -3.41 -28.68
C PHE A 525 -20.26 -3.11 -27.19
N LEU A 526 -21.19 -3.51 -26.31
CA LEU A 526 -21.01 -3.32 -24.86
C LEU A 526 -19.79 -4.08 -24.32
N ALA A 527 -19.54 -5.31 -24.80
CA ALA A 527 -18.33 -6.05 -24.46
C ALA A 527 -17.06 -5.35 -24.94
N ALA A 528 -17.07 -4.78 -26.15
CA ALA A 528 -15.95 -4.01 -26.70
C ALA A 528 -15.64 -2.76 -25.87
N LEU A 529 -16.68 -2.04 -25.42
CA LEU A 529 -16.49 -0.90 -24.53
C LEU A 529 -15.89 -1.34 -23.19
N ALA A 530 -16.41 -2.40 -22.56
CA ALA A 530 -15.89 -2.89 -21.29
C ALA A 530 -14.39 -3.26 -21.37
N VAL A 531 -13.99 -4.04 -22.38
CA VAL A 531 -12.57 -4.43 -22.53
C VAL A 531 -11.69 -3.23 -22.91
N GLY A 532 -12.17 -2.29 -23.71
CA GLY A 532 -11.42 -1.09 -24.08
C GLY A 532 -11.15 -0.18 -22.89
N TYR A 533 -12.18 0.05 -22.06
CA TYR A 533 -12.05 0.77 -20.79
C TYR A 533 -11.07 0.07 -19.86
N GLU A 534 -11.22 -1.24 -19.71
CA GLU A 534 -10.41 -2.01 -18.77
C GLU A 534 -8.93 -2.01 -19.15
N VAL A 535 -8.62 -2.19 -20.44
CA VAL A 535 -7.24 -2.10 -20.95
C VAL A 535 -6.67 -0.70 -20.71
N THR A 536 -7.42 0.36 -21.03
CA THR A 536 -6.97 1.75 -20.83
C THR A 536 -6.68 2.03 -19.36
N CYS A 537 -7.64 1.75 -18.48
CA CYS A 537 -7.56 2.05 -17.06
C CYS A 537 -6.44 1.26 -16.37
N ARG A 538 -6.26 -0.02 -16.71
CA ARG A 538 -5.19 -0.85 -16.13
C ARG A 538 -3.81 -0.41 -16.59
N ILE A 539 -3.63 -0.10 -17.89
CA ILE A 539 -2.35 0.43 -18.39
C ILE A 539 -2.06 1.79 -17.74
N GLY A 540 -3.06 2.68 -17.66
CA GLY A 540 -2.94 3.97 -16.97
C GLY A 540 -2.54 3.83 -15.51
N ARG A 541 -3.17 2.90 -14.78
CA ARG A 541 -2.88 2.61 -13.36
C ARG A 541 -1.42 2.18 -13.13
N VAL A 542 -0.82 1.47 -14.09
CA VAL A 542 0.60 1.09 -14.04
C VAL A 542 1.50 2.30 -14.29
N LEU A 543 1.17 3.14 -15.27
CA LEU A 543 1.93 4.37 -15.53
C LEU A 543 1.89 5.34 -14.34
N GLY A 544 0.69 5.56 -13.80
CA GLY A 544 0.42 6.47 -12.69
C GLY A 544 0.96 7.89 -12.94
N GLU A 545 1.26 8.58 -11.84
CA GLU A 545 1.84 9.92 -11.82
C GLU A 545 3.21 9.98 -12.52
N ALA A 546 3.97 8.88 -12.48
CA ALA A 546 5.36 8.84 -12.92
C ALA A 546 5.55 9.12 -14.43
N ALA A 547 4.61 8.69 -15.28
CA ALA A 547 4.63 9.05 -16.70
C ALA A 547 4.22 10.52 -16.94
N TYR A 548 3.27 11.00 -16.13
CA TYR A 548 2.79 12.38 -16.14
C TYR A 548 3.92 13.36 -15.80
N SER A 549 4.70 13.06 -14.76
CA SER A 549 5.89 13.83 -14.35
C SER A 549 7.02 13.83 -15.38
N ARG A 550 6.98 12.91 -16.37
CA ARG A 550 7.88 12.91 -17.54
C ARG A 550 7.33 13.68 -18.74
N GLY A 551 6.15 14.28 -18.61
CA GLY A 551 5.52 15.09 -19.64
C GLY A 551 4.64 14.28 -20.61
N PHE A 552 4.19 13.08 -20.24
CA PHE A 552 3.27 12.28 -21.06
C PHE A 552 1.82 12.35 -20.58
N HIS A 553 0.92 12.56 -21.52
CA HIS A 553 -0.53 12.57 -21.29
C HIS A 553 -1.10 11.15 -21.41
N ASN A 554 -1.35 10.52 -20.25
CA ASN A 554 -1.80 9.13 -20.15
C ASN A 554 -3.08 8.81 -20.95
N THR A 555 -3.99 9.78 -21.11
CA THR A 555 -5.19 9.63 -21.95
C THR A 555 -4.87 9.15 -23.37
N ALA A 556 -3.81 9.64 -24.00
CA ALA A 556 -3.44 9.17 -25.34
C ALA A 556 -2.45 8.00 -25.32
N THR A 557 -1.45 8.04 -24.43
CA THR A 557 -0.43 6.99 -24.40
C THR A 557 -0.99 5.64 -23.94
N ALA A 558 -1.93 5.61 -22.98
CA ALA A 558 -2.65 4.40 -22.60
C ALA A 558 -3.90 4.17 -23.47
N GLY A 559 -4.62 5.24 -23.83
CA GLY A 559 -5.89 5.15 -24.55
C GLY A 559 -5.78 4.55 -25.96
N ILE A 560 -4.62 4.64 -26.62
CA ILE A 560 -4.39 3.94 -27.90
C ILE A 560 -4.56 2.42 -27.77
N PHE A 561 -4.10 1.81 -26.67
CA PHE A 561 -4.24 0.38 -26.44
C PHE A 561 -5.70 0.00 -26.17
N GLY A 562 -6.46 0.84 -25.46
CA GLY A 562 -7.90 0.65 -25.30
C GLY A 562 -8.68 0.80 -26.60
N ALA A 563 -8.32 1.76 -27.44
CA ALA A 563 -8.90 1.90 -28.77
C ALA A 563 -8.61 0.67 -29.64
N VAL A 564 -7.37 0.16 -29.66
CA VAL A 564 -7.03 -1.11 -30.34
C VAL A 564 -7.85 -2.27 -29.79
N ALA A 565 -7.96 -2.41 -28.47
CA ALA A 565 -8.76 -3.46 -27.85
C ALA A 565 -10.24 -3.39 -28.26
N THR A 566 -10.81 -2.18 -28.30
CA THR A 566 -12.20 -1.93 -28.70
C THR A 566 -12.43 -2.33 -30.16
N LEU A 567 -11.58 -1.83 -31.07
CA LEU A 567 -11.67 -2.12 -32.50
C LEU A 567 -11.49 -3.62 -32.78
N ALA A 568 -10.50 -4.25 -32.15
CA ALA A 568 -10.23 -5.66 -32.32
C ALA A 568 -11.37 -6.54 -31.78
N LYS A 569 -12.04 -6.11 -30.71
CA LYS A 569 -13.22 -6.82 -30.18
C LYS A 569 -14.40 -6.75 -31.13
N ILE A 570 -14.69 -5.57 -31.69
CA ILE A 570 -15.73 -5.38 -32.70
C ILE A 570 -15.47 -6.22 -33.95
N LYS A 571 -14.21 -6.29 -34.39
CA LYS A 571 -13.80 -7.11 -35.54
C LYS A 571 -13.68 -8.61 -35.25
N GLY A 572 -13.74 -9.04 -33.99
CA GLY A 572 -13.58 -10.46 -33.63
C GLY A 572 -12.19 -11.03 -33.88
N LEU A 573 -11.13 -10.21 -33.72
CA LEU A 573 -9.76 -10.62 -34.03
C LEU A 573 -9.20 -11.63 -33.02
N SER A 574 -8.28 -12.49 -33.47
CA SER A 574 -7.58 -13.44 -32.60
C SER A 574 -6.62 -12.74 -31.65
N SER A 575 -6.30 -13.39 -30.52
CA SER A 575 -5.33 -12.88 -29.55
C SER A 575 -3.96 -12.59 -30.19
N SER A 576 -3.51 -13.39 -31.16
CA SER A 576 -2.25 -13.16 -31.88
C SER A 576 -2.25 -11.87 -32.73
N VAL A 577 -3.37 -11.56 -33.39
CA VAL A 577 -3.52 -10.31 -34.15
C VAL A 577 -3.62 -9.12 -33.20
N ILE A 578 -4.31 -9.27 -32.07
CA ILE A 578 -4.40 -8.24 -31.03
C ILE A 578 -3.02 -7.93 -30.45
N GLU A 579 -2.23 -8.95 -30.12
CA GLU A 579 -0.85 -8.78 -29.61
C GLU A 579 0.01 -8.01 -30.62
N THR A 580 -0.11 -8.33 -31.90
CA THR A 580 0.56 -7.64 -33.00
C THR A 580 0.12 -6.17 -33.09
N ALA A 581 -1.18 -5.91 -33.02
CA ALA A 581 -1.74 -4.56 -33.04
C ALA A 581 -1.28 -3.72 -31.83
N PHE A 582 -1.21 -4.31 -30.64
CA PHE A 582 -0.59 -3.68 -29.47
C PHE A 582 0.88 -3.33 -29.72
N GLY A 583 1.64 -4.25 -30.34
CA GLY A 583 3.02 -4.01 -30.74
C GLY A 583 3.20 -2.77 -31.62
N LEU A 584 2.32 -2.61 -32.62
CA LEU A 584 2.30 -1.44 -33.49
C LEU A 584 1.86 -0.18 -32.72
N ALA A 585 0.84 -0.30 -31.87
CA ALA A 585 0.32 0.80 -31.07
C ALA A 585 1.36 1.38 -30.10
N GLY A 586 2.23 0.55 -29.51
CA GLY A 586 3.29 1.05 -28.65
C GLY A 586 4.28 1.99 -29.34
N SER A 587 4.44 1.89 -30.67
CA SER A 587 5.24 2.85 -31.47
C SER A 587 4.51 4.16 -31.78
N LYS A 588 3.19 4.20 -31.58
CA LYS A 588 2.32 5.36 -31.82
C LYS A 588 1.83 6.01 -30.53
N ALA A 589 1.97 5.33 -29.39
CA ALA A 589 1.59 5.85 -28.08
C ALA A 589 2.35 7.15 -27.78
N ALA A 590 1.67 8.29 -27.90
CA ALA A 590 2.26 9.62 -27.75
C ALA A 590 1.28 10.59 -27.07
N GLY A 591 1.77 11.72 -26.60
CA GLY A 591 0.95 12.78 -26.02
C GLY A 591 1.79 13.69 -25.13
N SER A 592 2.33 14.77 -25.70
CA SER A 592 3.18 15.69 -24.93
C SER A 592 2.33 16.64 -24.10
N MET A 593 2.66 16.76 -22.81
CA MET A 593 2.02 17.68 -21.88
C MET A 593 2.45 19.14 -22.02
N GLN A 594 3.28 19.46 -23.03
CA GLN A 594 3.73 20.83 -23.27
C GLN A 594 2.58 21.82 -23.51
N TYR A 595 1.37 21.34 -23.77
CA TYR A 595 0.18 22.18 -23.89
C TYR A 595 -0.15 23.00 -22.64
N LEU A 596 0.36 22.62 -21.48
CA LEU A 596 0.17 23.39 -20.24
C LEU A 596 0.86 24.76 -20.28
N GLU A 597 1.86 24.93 -21.15
CA GLU A 597 2.65 26.16 -21.26
C GLU A 597 1.85 27.31 -21.89
N ASN A 598 0.94 27.00 -22.82
CA ASN A 598 0.22 28.01 -23.59
C ASN A 598 -1.25 27.68 -23.85
N GLY A 599 -1.81 26.68 -23.17
CA GLY A 599 -3.20 26.25 -23.34
C GLY A 599 -3.50 25.71 -24.74
N SER A 600 -2.57 24.99 -25.36
CA SER A 600 -2.75 24.56 -26.75
C SER A 600 -3.74 23.39 -26.92
N TRP A 601 -4.44 23.40 -28.05
CA TRP A 601 -5.48 22.41 -28.36
C TRP A 601 -4.97 20.99 -28.63
N ASN A 602 -3.65 20.74 -28.65
CA ASN A 602 -3.17 19.36 -28.77
C ASN A 602 -3.62 18.50 -27.58
N LYS A 603 -3.86 19.07 -26.39
CA LYS A 603 -4.58 18.37 -25.31
C LYS A 603 -5.85 17.72 -25.83
N ARG A 604 -6.69 18.50 -26.51
CA ARG A 604 -7.99 18.08 -27.07
C ARG A 604 -7.81 17.04 -28.18
N LEU A 605 -6.76 17.16 -29.00
CA LEU A 605 -6.46 16.26 -30.11
C LEU A 605 -5.84 14.92 -29.69
N HIS A 606 -5.16 14.85 -28.54
CA HIS A 606 -4.47 13.66 -28.06
C HIS A 606 -5.29 12.36 -28.18
N PRO A 607 -6.52 12.25 -27.65
CA PRO A 607 -7.33 11.04 -27.83
C PRO A 607 -7.73 10.80 -29.29
N GLY A 608 -8.03 11.86 -30.06
CA GLY A 608 -8.30 11.74 -31.49
C GLY A 608 -7.14 11.11 -32.27
N PHE A 609 -5.90 11.54 -32.00
CA PHE A 609 -4.70 10.94 -32.59
C PHE A 609 -4.53 9.48 -32.18
N ALA A 610 -4.75 9.16 -30.91
CA ALA A 610 -4.67 7.79 -30.41
C ALA A 610 -5.66 6.87 -31.14
N ILE A 611 -6.91 7.29 -31.34
CA ILE A 611 -7.92 6.48 -32.02
C ILE A 611 -7.60 6.32 -33.51
N HIS A 612 -7.21 7.41 -34.19
CA HIS A 612 -6.80 7.35 -35.59
C HIS A 612 -5.67 6.35 -35.80
N ASP A 613 -4.65 6.41 -34.95
CA ASP A 613 -3.50 5.51 -35.06
C ASP A 613 -3.85 4.08 -34.64
N ALA A 614 -4.80 3.88 -33.71
CA ALA A 614 -5.32 2.55 -33.39
C ALA A 614 -6.00 1.87 -34.60
N TRP A 615 -6.78 2.62 -35.39
CA TRP A 615 -7.35 2.12 -36.65
C TRP A 615 -6.25 1.64 -37.60
N LEU A 616 -5.22 2.47 -37.80
CA LEU A 616 -4.07 2.10 -38.64
C LEU A 616 -3.36 0.84 -38.09
N CYS A 617 -3.11 0.76 -36.79
CA CYS A 617 -2.44 -0.38 -36.16
C CYS A 617 -3.23 -1.69 -36.31
N VAL A 618 -4.56 -1.64 -36.18
CA VAL A 618 -5.43 -2.80 -36.34
C VAL A 618 -5.46 -3.28 -37.79
N GLU A 619 -5.65 -2.38 -38.74
CA GLU A 619 -5.64 -2.71 -40.19
C GLU A 619 -4.29 -3.30 -40.64
N LEU A 620 -3.17 -2.75 -40.17
CA LEU A 620 -1.84 -3.30 -40.44
C LEU A 620 -1.65 -4.71 -39.86
N ALA A 621 -2.09 -4.93 -38.61
CA ALA A 621 -1.97 -6.24 -37.96
C ALA A 621 -2.81 -7.31 -38.68
N GLU A 622 -4.02 -6.98 -39.12
CA GLU A 622 -4.87 -7.89 -39.91
C GLU A 622 -4.27 -8.24 -41.27
N ALA A 623 -3.59 -7.28 -41.91
CA ALA A 623 -2.85 -7.51 -43.15
C ALA A 623 -1.57 -8.37 -42.95
N GLY A 624 -1.25 -8.75 -41.71
CA GLY A 624 -0.09 -9.59 -41.39
C GLY A 624 1.22 -8.81 -41.19
N VAL A 625 1.15 -7.48 -41.00
CA VAL A 625 2.32 -6.69 -40.63
C VAL A 625 2.79 -7.11 -39.24
N VAL A 626 4.08 -7.38 -39.11
CA VAL A 626 4.67 -7.85 -37.85
C VAL A 626 4.88 -6.69 -36.88
N GLY A 627 4.26 -6.78 -35.70
CA GLY A 627 4.41 -5.86 -34.58
C GLY A 627 5.44 -6.36 -33.55
N ALA A 628 5.91 -5.45 -32.69
CA ALA A 628 6.80 -5.82 -31.60
C ALA A 628 6.08 -6.70 -30.56
N THR A 629 6.65 -7.85 -30.22
CA THR A 629 6.16 -8.70 -29.13
C THR A 629 6.53 -8.11 -27.78
N LYS A 630 5.77 -8.46 -26.73
CA LYS A 630 6.04 -8.01 -25.36
C LYS A 630 6.11 -6.49 -25.24
N ILE A 631 5.29 -5.77 -26.00
CA ILE A 631 5.38 -4.31 -26.09
C ILE A 631 5.13 -3.61 -24.76
N LEU A 632 4.39 -4.20 -23.82
CA LEU A 632 4.17 -3.61 -22.50
C LEU A 632 5.35 -3.89 -21.57
N GLU A 633 5.78 -5.15 -21.50
CA GLU A 633 6.71 -5.65 -20.50
C GLU A 633 8.19 -5.75 -20.93
N GLY A 634 8.45 -5.67 -22.23
CA GLY A 634 9.76 -5.92 -22.83
C GLY A 634 10.83 -4.92 -22.42
N LYS A 635 12.10 -5.22 -22.71
CA LYS A 635 13.25 -4.36 -22.36
C LYS A 635 13.10 -2.91 -22.84
N PHE A 636 12.58 -2.73 -24.06
CA PHE A 636 12.24 -1.41 -24.64
C PHE A 636 10.71 -1.20 -24.69
N GLY A 637 9.98 -1.97 -23.88
CA GLY A 637 8.54 -1.92 -23.78
C GLY A 637 8.04 -0.63 -23.15
N PHE A 638 6.77 -0.37 -23.38
CA PHE A 638 6.04 0.83 -23.02
C PHE A 638 6.23 1.24 -21.56
N PHE A 639 6.09 0.32 -20.60
CA PHE A 639 6.24 0.68 -19.18
C PHE A 639 7.68 1.10 -18.82
N ASN A 640 8.67 0.47 -19.44
CA ASN A 640 10.09 0.81 -19.22
C ASN A 640 10.50 2.11 -19.93
N ALA A 641 9.86 2.44 -21.05
CA ALA A 641 10.18 3.64 -21.83
C ALA A 641 9.54 4.91 -21.24
N TYR A 642 8.27 4.83 -20.80
CA TYR A 642 7.45 5.98 -20.44
C TYR A 642 7.43 6.30 -18.94
N SER A 643 7.84 5.37 -18.07
CA SER A 643 7.91 5.57 -16.63
C SER A 643 9.32 5.21 -16.12
N PRO A 644 9.90 5.99 -15.19
CA PRO A 644 11.14 5.61 -14.50
C PRO A 644 10.87 4.69 -13.29
N ALA A 645 9.59 4.50 -12.93
CA ALA A 645 9.20 3.70 -11.78
C ALA A 645 9.36 2.21 -12.08
N LYS A 646 9.66 1.42 -11.04
CA LYS A 646 9.61 -0.03 -11.15
C LYS A 646 8.18 -0.46 -11.51
N VAL A 647 8.06 -1.22 -12.60
CA VAL A 647 6.75 -1.67 -13.10
C VAL A 647 6.15 -2.67 -12.11
N ASP A 648 4.96 -2.34 -11.63
CA ASP A 648 4.12 -3.22 -10.84
C ASP A 648 3.05 -3.84 -11.75
N TYR A 649 3.34 -5.04 -12.27
CA TYR A 649 2.44 -5.76 -13.18
C TYR A 649 1.17 -6.25 -12.50
N ALA A 650 1.13 -6.28 -11.18
CA ALA A 650 -0.04 -6.63 -10.39
C ALA A 650 -1.17 -5.60 -10.65
N LYS A 651 -0.80 -4.31 -10.73
CA LYS A 651 -1.69 -3.22 -11.20
C LYS A 651 -2.22 -3.40 -12.62
N LEU A 652 -1.60 -4.26 -13.43
CA LEU A 652 -2.11 -4.58 -14.77
C LEU A 652 -2.98 -5.83 -14.76
N LEU A 653 -2.52 -6.91 -14.15
CA LEU A 653 -3.03 -8.26 -14.39
C LEU A 653 -3.92 -8.80 -13.28
N ASP A 654 -3.86 -8.25 -12.06
CA ASP A 654 -4.63 -8.81 -10.95
C ASP A 654 -6.12 -8.58 -11.10
N GLY A 655 -6.89 -9.64 -10.86
CA GLY A 655 -8.33 -9.64 -11.08
C GLY A 655 -8.71 -9.42 -12.55
N LEU A 656 -7.81 -9.57 -13.53
CA LEU A 656 -8.13 -9.34 -14.94
C LEU A 656 -9.21 -10.33 -15.43
N GLY A 657 -10.39 -9.80 -15.73
CA GLY A 657 -11.58 -10.56 -16.13
C GLY A 657 -12.50 -10.99 -14.98
N THR A 658 -12.18 -10.64 -13.73
CA THR A 658 -13.06 -10.83 -12.57
C THR A 658 -13.37 -9.52 -11.85
N GLU A 659 -12.48 -8.53 -11.96
CA GLU A 659 -12.63 -7.19 -11.42
C GLU A 659 -12.45 -6.17 -12.53
N TRP A 660 -13.33 -5.17 -12.56
CA TRP A 660 -13.34 -4.09 -13.55
C TRP A 660 -12.79 -2.81 -12.93
N ALA A 661 -11.52 -2.51 -13.21
CA ALA A 661 -10.84 -1.31 -12.74
C ALA A 661 -11.55 -0.03 -13.19
N PHE A 662 -12.17 -0.04 -14.38
CA PHE A 662 -12.83 1.15 -14.93
C PHE A 662 -14.06 1.61 -14.13
N LEU A 663 -14.63 0.79 -13.24
CA LEU A 663 -15.79 1.16 -12.43
C LEU A 663 -15.52 2.33 -11.46
N SER A 664 -14.25 2.63 -11.18
CA SER A 664 -13.83 3.82 -10.40
C SER A 664 -13.73 5.09 -11.25
N THR A 665 -14.08 5.03 -12.54
CA THR A 665 -14.21 6.22 -13.39
C THR A 665 -15.34 7.10 -12.87
N ILE A 666 -15.23 8.41 -13.03
CA ILE A 666 -16.31 9.33 -12.67
C ILE A 666 -16.64 10.25 -13.83
N TRP A 667 -17.89 10.72 -13.84
CA TRP A 667 -18.32 11.81 -14.71
C TRP A 667 -18.00 13.15 -14.07
N LYS A 668 -17.48 14.06 -14.88
CA LYS A 668 -17.18 15.40 -14.41
C LYS A 668 -18.47 16.22 -14.27
N PRO A 669 -18.72 16.87 -13.12
CA PRO A 669 -19.80 17.86 -12.97
C PRO A 669 -19.42 19.25 -13.49
N PHE A 670 -18.12 19.54 -13.63
CA PHE A 670 -17.60 20.81 -14.15
C PHE A 670 -16.71 20.60 -15.38
N PRO A 671 -16.79 21.46 -16.42
CA PRO A 671 -16.00 21.36 -17.66
C PRO A 671 -14.54 21.83 -17.50
N ALA A 672 -13.87 21.40 -16.43
CA ALA A 672 -12.52 21.80 -16.05
C ALA A 672 -11.70 20.60 -15.54
N CYS A 673 -10.40 20.82 -15.33
CA CYS A 673 -9.49 19.80 -14.83
C CYS A 673 -10.01 19.24 -13.51
N ARG A 674 -10.01 17.90 -13.36
CA ARG A 674 -10.50 17.23 -12.15
C ARG A 674 -9.89 17.79 -10.87
N MET A 675 -8.60 18.13 -10.91
CA MET A 675 -7.84 18.70 -9.79
C MET A 675 -8.33 20.10 -9.35
N THR A 676 -9.39 20.65 -9.96
CA THR A 676 -10.02 21.90 -9.52
C THR A 676 -11.42 21.70 -8.95
N HIS A 677 -12.00 20.49 -9.04
CA HIS A 677 -13.41 20.25 -8.72
C HIS A 677 -13.70 20.45 -7.24
N GLY A 678 -12.86 19.90 -6.37
CA GLY A 678 -12.95 20.12 -4.93
C GLY A 678 -12.91 21.60 -4.55
N LEU A 679 -12.03 22.37 -5.20
CA LEU A 679 -11.94 23.82 -5.01
C LEU A 679 -13.24 24.53 -5.37
N ILE A 680 -13.83 24.20 -6.52
CA ILE A 680 -15.11 24.78 -6.98
C ILE A 680 -16.21 24.53 -5.94
N ILE A 681 -16.32 23.29 -5.46
CA ILE A 681 -17.34 22.87 -4.48
C ILE A 681 -17.14 23.57 -3.13
N MET A 682 -15.92 23.61 -2.63
CA MET A 682 -15.64 24.25 -1.33
C MET A 682 -15.90 25.75 -1.38
N ILE A 683 -15.51 26.41 -2.46
CA ILE A 683 -15.70 27.85 -2.65
C ILE A 683 -17.18 28.21 -2.86
N ASP A 684 -17.92 27.41 -3.62
CA ASP A 684 -19.37 27.60 -3.81
C ASP A 684 -20.12 27.53 -2.47
N ASP A 685 -19.77 26.56 -1.62
CA ASP A 685 -20.33 26.44 -0.27
C ASP A 685 -20.01 27.65 0.62
N ILE A 686 -18.74 28.07 0.71
CA ILE A 686 -18.34 29.24 1.49
C ILE A 686 -19.07 30.50 0.98
N ARG A 687 -19.10 30.71 -0.35
CA ARG A 687 -19.81 31.84 -0.98
C ARG A 687 -21.28 31.88 -0.57
N SER A 688 -21.96 30.73 -0.60
CA SER A 688 -23.39 30.64 -0.29
C SER A 688 -23.74 31.10 1.13
N ARG A 689 -22.81 30.92 2.09
CA ARG A 689 -22.97 31.30 3.49
C ARG A 689 -22.43 32.70 3.81
N ALA A 690 -21.53 33.22 2.97
CA ALA A 690 -20.86 34.51 3.15
C ALA A 690 -21.40 35.61 2.21
N ALA A 691 -22.67 35.53 1.81
CA ALA A 691 -23.29 36.47 0.88
C ALA A 691 -23.11 37.93 1.34
N GLY A 692 -22.59 38.79 0.44
CA GLY A 692 -22.36 40.21 0.70
C GLY A 692 -21.05 40.55 1.41
N LYS A 693 -20.23 39.56 1.79
CA LYS A 693 -18.88 39.81 2.33
C LYS A 693 -17.86 40.02 1.21
N GLU A 694 -16.92 40.93 1.44
CA GLU A 694 -15.80 41.17 0.54
C GLU A 694 -14.60 40.29 0.91
N VAL A 695 -14.01 39.63 -0.08
CA VAL A 695 -12.83 38.78 0.09
C VAL A 695 -11.56 39.62 0.13
N ARG A 696 -10.75 39.45 1.17
CA ARG A 696 -9.41 40.03 1.27
C ARG A 696 -8.38 39.15 0.58
N SER A 697 -8.36 37.85 0.88
CA SER A 697 -7.43 36.88 0.30
C SER A 697 -8.03 35.47 0.28
N ILE A 698 -7.53 34.61 -0.62
CA ILE A 698 -7.84 33.18 -0.62
C ILE A 698 -6.54 32.39 -0.69
N THR A 699 -6.34 31.48 0.25
CA THR A 699 -5.24 30.49 0.21
C THR A 699 -5.77 29.14 -0.24
N VAL A 700 -5.13 28.55 -1.23
CA VAL A 700 -5.46 27.23 -1.79
C VAL A 700 -4.28 26.28 -1.52
N ASN A 701 -4.50 25.23 -0.74
CA ASN A 701 -3.50 24.21 -0.45
C ASN A 701 -3.75 22.97 -1.31
N LEU A 702 -2.71 22.52 -2.02
CA LEU A 702 -2.77 21.38 -2.93
C LEU A 702 -1.53 20.48 -2.77
N PRO A 703 -1.64 19.17 -3.04
CA PRO A 703 -0.48 18.31 -3.22
C PRO A 703 0.45 18.83 -4.32
N THR A 704 1.76 18.61 -4.19
CA THR A 704 2.79 19.16 -5.08
C THR A 704 2.51 18.91 -6.57
N TYR A 705 2.06 17.70 -6.93
CA TYR A 705 1.78 17.39 -8.33
C TYR A 705 0.56 18.18 -8.86
N GLN A 706 -0.48 18.41 -8.06
CA GLN A 706 -1.62 19.24 -8.47
C GLN A 706 -1.19 20.70 -8.65
N VAL A 707 -0.27 21.20 -7.82
CA VAL A 707 0.33 22.52 -8.02
C VAL A 707 0.97 22.60 -9.40
N GLN A 708 1.73 21.60 -9.84
CA GLN A 708 2.36 21.63 -11.17
C GLN A 708 1.34 21.73 -12.32
N ILE A 709 0.16 21.13 -12.16
CA ILE A 709 -0.83 21.04 -13.24
C ILE A 709 -1.80 22.21 -13.25
N VAL A 710 -2.34 22.61 -12.09
CA VAL A 710 -3.39 23.62 -11.98
C VAL A 710 -3.03 24.82 -11.10
N GLY A 711 -2.01 24.69 -10.25
CA GLY A 711 -1.71 25.64 -9.17
C GLY A 711 -0.49 26.53 -9.36
N ALA A 712 0.38 26.23 -10.33
CA ALA A 712 1.64 26.94 -10.51
C ALA A 712 1.35 28.43 -10.79
N PRO A 713 2.10 29.37 -10.17
CA PRO A 713 1.88 30.81 -10.34
C PRO A 713 2.45 31.30 -11.69
N ALA A 714 2.19 30.55 -12.77
CA ALA A 714 2.54 30.95 -14.12
C ALA A 714 1.56 32.04 -14.60
N PRO A 715 2.00 33.02 -15.40
CA PRO A 715 1.13 34.13 -15.84
C PRO A 715 -0.17 33.66 -16.50
N ASN A 716 -0.11 32.62 -17.33
CA ASN A 716 -1.29 32.04 -17.99
C ASN A 716 -2.20 31.25 -17.04
N LYS A 717 -1.73 30.84 -15.85
CA LYS A 717 -2.59 30.20 -14.84
C LYS A 717 -3.24 31.23 -13.94
N VAL A 718 -2.53 32.28 -13.53
CA VAL A 718 -3.10 33.35 -12.70
C VAL A 718 -4.10 34.18 -13.52
N HIS A 719 -3.76 34.49 -14.77
CA HIS A 719 -4.64 35.17 -15.72
C HIS A 719 -4.72 34.39 -17.04
N PRO A 720 -5.64 33.41 -17.13
CA PRO A 720 -5.85 32.65 -18.36
C PRO A 720 -6.05 33.51 -19.60
N GLN A 721 -5.34 33.17 -20.68
CA GLN A 721 -5.43 33.88 -21.95
C GLN A 721 -6.33 33.16 -22.95
N ASN A 722 -6.63 31.88 -22.70
CA ASN A 722 -7.55 31.07 -23.49
C ASN A 722 -8.33 30.11 -22.58
N ILE A 723 -9.30 29.39 -23.16
CA ILE A 723 -10.18 28.49 -22.40
C ILE A 723 -9.40 27.31 -21.80
N VAL A 724 -8.41 26.76 -22.51
CA VAL A 724 -7.61 25.63 -21.98
C VAL A 724 -6.81 26.08 -20.75
N ASP A 725 -6.19 27.25 -20.78
CA ASP A 725 -5.55 27.82 -19.59
C ASP A 725 -6.54 27.92 -18.41
N ALA A 726 -7.76 28.38 -18.67
CA ALA A 726 -8.80 28.54 -17.65
C ALA A 726 -9.31 27.19 -17.11
N GLN A 727 -9.36 26.14 -17.93
CA GLN A 727 -9.70 24.77 -17.53
C GLN A 727 -8.63 24.17 -16.61
N PHE A 728 -7.37 24.62 -16.72
CA PHE A 728 -6.21 24.14 -15.96
C PHE A 728 -5.66 25.22 -15.01
N SER A 729 -6.55 26.06 -14.46
CA SER A 729 -6.21 27.13 -13.51
C SER A 729 -7.06 27.02 -12.24
N ALA A 730 -6.41 26.70 -11.11
CA ALA A 730 -7.04 26.77 -9.80
C ALA A 730 -7.51 28.20 -9.47
N TYR A 731 -6.74 29.21 -9.88
CA TYR A 731 -7.05 30.62 -9.68
C TYR A 731 -8.37 31.01 -10.33
N TYR A 732 -8.52 30.73 -11.64
CA TYR A 732 -9.71 31.07 -12.40
C TYR A 732 -10.93 30.29 -11.91
N GLN A 733 -10.80 28.98 -11.67
CA GLN A 733 -11.93 28.17 -11.20
C GLN A 733 -12.43 28.62 -9.82
N VAL A 734 -11.53 28.96 -8.90
CA VAL A 734 -11.88 29.53 -7.59
C VAL A 734 -12.53 30.90 -7.72
N ALA A 735 -11.95 31.81 -8.52
CA ALA A 735 -12.50 33.15 -8.69
C ALA A 735 -13.88 33.13 -9.38
N LEU A 736 -14.04 32.31 -10.42
CA LEU A 736 -15.32 32.10 -11.11
C LEU A 736 -16.38 31.54 -10.14
N ALA A 737 -16.03 30.52 -9.35
CA ALA A 737 -16.95 29.93 -8.38
C ALA A 737 -17.37 30.95 -7.30
N TRP A 738 -16.45 31.78 -6.84
CA TRP A 738 -16.73 32.82 -5.86
C TRP A 738 -17.66 33.90 -6.41
N LEU A 739 -17.42 34.39 -7.63
CA LEU A 739 -18.18 35.52 -8.18
C LEU A 739 -19.51 35.11 -8.81
N HIS A 740 -19.61 33.89 -9.34
CA HIS A 740 -20.71 33.52 -10.23
C HIS A 740 -21.42 32.20 -9.91
N GLY A 741 -20.98 31.43 -8.91
CA GLY A 741 -21.49 30.07 -8.75
C GLY A 741 -20.50 29.00 -9.17
N GLY A 742 -20.48 27.87 -8.48
CA GLY A 742 -19.71 26.70 -8.92
C GLY A 742 -20.31 26.01 -10.15
N PHE A 743 -21.61 26.15 -10.39
CA PHE A 743 -22.36 25.43 -11.43
C PHE A 743 -22.63 26.30 -12.68
N THR A 744 -21.64 27.06 -13.14
CA THR A 744 -21.76 27.94 -14.33
C THR A 744 -21.73 27.17 -15.67
N GLY A 745 -21.31 25.90 -15.66
CA GLY A 745 -21.15 25.09 -16.86
C GLY A 745 -20.19 25.73 -17.87
N TRP A 746 -20.39 25.46 -19.17
CA TRP A 746 -19.53 26.04 -20.21
C TRP A 746 -19.65 27.57 -20.32
N SER A 747 -20.79 28.13 -19.91
CA SER A 747 -21.05 29.57 -20.01
C SER A 747 -20.06 30.42 -19.18
N GLY A 748 -19.46 29.82 -18.14
CA GLY A 748 -18.43 30.46 -17.32
C GLY A 748 -17.21 30.93 -18.13
N TYR A 749 -16.88 30.27 -19.24
CA TYR A 749 -15.74 30.66 -20.09
C TYR A 749 -16.01 31.90 -20.95
N LYS A 750 -17.26 32.37 -21.07
CA LYS A 750 -17.57 33.68 -21.68
C LYS A 750 -17.02 34.85 -20.86
N ARG A 751 -16.57 34.58 -19.63
CA ARG A 751 -16.00 35.54 -18.67
C ARG A 751 -14.48 35.47 -18.59
N LEU A 752 -13.81 34.85 -19.58
CA LEU A 752 -12.36 34.68 -19.58
C LEU A 752 -11.59 35.98 -19.33
N HIS A 753 -12.11 37.09 -19.85
CA HIS A 753 -11.52 38.43 -19.74
C HIS A 753 -12.29 39.36 -18.78
N ASP A 754 -13.07 38.79 -17.86
CA ASP A 754 -13.79 39.57 -16.84
C ASP A 754 -12.80 40.17 -15.83
N ALA A 755 -12.80 41.51 -15.72
CA ALA A 755 -11.86 42.24 -14.89
C ALA A 755 -12.01 41.92 -13.40
N ASP A 756 -13.22 41.60 -12.95
CA ASP A 756 -13.47 41.26 -11.54
C ASP A 756 -12.90 39.88 -11.20
N ILE A 757 -12.95 38.93 -12.15
CA ILE A 757 -12.29 37.62 -12.02
C ILE A 757 -10.78 37.83 -11.90
N HIS A 758 -10.16 38.61 -12.78
CA HIS A 758 -8.71 38.87 -12.75
C HIS A 758 -8.27 39.57 -11.46
N ALA A 759 -9.04 40.56 -11.01
CA ALA A 759 -8.77 41.24 -9.73
C ALA A 759 -8.89 40.31 -8.52
N LEU A 760 -9.71 39.26 -8.59
CA LEU A 760 -9.79 38.24 -7.55
C LEU A 760 -8.65 37.21 -7.67
N THR A 761 -8.22 36.82 -8.88
CA THR A 761 -7.09 35.89 -9.03
C THR A 761 -5.79 36.44 -8.45
N ASP A 762 -5.57 37.75 -8.50
CA ASP A 762 -4.44 38.45 -7.85
C ASP A 762 -4.43 38.29 -6.32
N ARG A 763 -5.57 37.97 -5.71
CA ARG A 763 -5.74 37.76 -4.26
C ARG A 763 -5.73 36.28 -3.87
N ILE A 764 -5.51 35.38 -4.82
CA ILE A 764 -5.44 33.93 -4.59
C ILE A 764 -3.97 33.51 -4.52
N THR A 765 -3.60 32.79 -3.45
CA THR A 765 -2.28 32.17 -3.31
C THR A 765 -2.43 30.66 -3.28
N VAL A 766 -1.73 29.95 -4.16
CA VAL A 766 -1.67 28.47 -4.14
C VAL A 766 -0.39 28.01 -3.45
N VAL A 767 -0.52 27.10 -2.48
CA VAL A 767 0.58 26.62 -1.64
C VAL A 767 0.64 25.09 -1.68
N PRO A 768 1.82 24.48 -1.90
CA PRO A 768 1.96 23.03 -1.77
C PRO A 768 1.78 22.58 -0.31
N ASP A 769 0.98 21.55 -0.06
CA ASP A 769 0.79 20.93 1.26
C ASP A 769 0.98 19.41 1.16
N GLN A 770 2.09 18.91 1.70
CA GLN A 770 2.45 17.48 1.68
C GLN A 770 1.67 16.65 2.70
N LYS A 771 0.91 17.27 3.60
CA LYS A 771 0.06 16.56 4.57
C LYS A 771 -1.27 16.14 3.97
N LEU A 772 -1.69 16.79 2.87
CA LEU A 772 -2.90 16.41 2.16
C LEU A 772 -2.71 15.05 1.49
N GLY A 773 -3.77 14.24 1.52
CA GLY A 773 -3.82 12.99 0.75
C GLY A 773 -3.71 13.27 -0.75
N HIS A 774 -3.59 12.21 -1.55
CA HIS A 774 -3.30 12.33 -2.99
C HIS A 774 -4.28 13.24 -3.75
N TYR A 775 -5.58 13.25 -3.41
CA TYR A 775 -6.58 14.18 -3.95
C TYR A 775 -7.12 15.16 -2.90
N GLY A 776 -6.44 15.29 -1.76
CA GLY A 776 -6.87 16.20 -0.70
C GLY A 776 -6.66 17.65 -1.12
N GLN A 777 -7.57 18.53 -0.72
CA GLN A 777 -7.53 19.96 -1.05
C GLN A 777 -8.04 20.77 0.15
N ARG A 778 -7.45 21.94 0.38
CA ARG A 778 -7.93 22.87 1.42
C ARG A 778 -8.00 24.29 0.85
N VAL A 779 -9.08 25.00 1.16
CA VAL A 779 -9.24 26.42 0.86
C VAL A 779 -9.45 27.20 2.14
N THR A 780 -8.80 28.37 2.23
CA THR A 780 -8.98 29.32 3.33
C THR A 780 -9.31 30.69 2.74
N VAL A 781 -10.46 31.25 3.11
CA VAL A 781 -10.94 32.56 2.66
C VAL A 781 -10.85 33.53 3.84
N GLU A 782 -10.10 34.61 3.67
CA GLU A 782 -10.06 35.73 4.61
C GLU A 782 -10.91 36.88 4.06
N PHE A 783 -11.82 37.41 4.87
CA PHE A 783 -12.71 38.51 4.52
C PHE A 783 -12.17 39.87 4.98
N SER A 784 -12.62 40.96 4.36
CA SER A 784 -12.23 42.34 4.72
C SER A 784 -12.60 42.72 6.16
N ASP A 785 -13.59 42.05 6.76
CA ASP A 785 -14.00 42.22 8.16
C ASP A 785 -13.16 41.41 9.16
N GLY A 786 -12.16 40.65 8.68
CA GLY A 786 -11.28 39.81 9.48
C GLY A 786 -11.80 38.40 9.75
N LEU A 787 -13.00 38.03 9.29
CA LEU A 787 -13.47 36.64 9.37
C LEU A 787 -12.58 35.74 8.50
N VAL A 788 -12.29 34.53 9.00
CA VAL A 788 -11.59 33.49 8.24
C VAL A 788 -12.45 32.23 8.19
N GLU A 789 -12.66 31.70 7.00
CA GLU A 789 -13.30 30.40 6.79
C GLU A 789 -12.35 29.42 6.10
N THR A 790 -12.23 28.22 6.64
CA THR A 790 -11.41 27.15 6.08
C THR A 790 -12.27 25.92 5.82
N LYS A 791 -12.06 25.30 4.66
CA LYS A 791 -12.66 24.01 4.30
C LYS A 791 -11.61 23.10 3.69
N GLU A 792 -11.72 21.81 3.98
CA GLU A 792 -10.83 20.76 3.49
C GLU A 792 -11.66 19.55 3.07
N ILE A 793 -11.20 18.88 2.02
CA ILE A 793 -11.74 17.59 1.56
C ILE A 793 -10.60 16.60 1.42
N THR A 794 -10.90 15.32 1.61
CA THR A 794 -9.89 14.26 1.43
C THR A 794 -9.85 13.72 0.01
N ARG A 795 -10.99 13.78 -0.69
CA ARG A 795 -11.13 13.41 -2.11
C ARG A 795 -12.36 14.09 -2.73
N ASP A 796 -12.24 14.46 -4.01
CA ASP A 796 -13.30 15.18 -4.75
C ASP A 796 -14.61 14.38 -4.93
N ASP A 797 -14.60 13.06 -4.70
CA ASP A 797 -15.78 12.19 -4.80
C ASP A 797 -16.71 12.29 -3.57
N GLU A 798 -16.27 12.93 -2.47
CA GLU A 798 -17.09 13.25 -1.30
C GLU A 798 -18.20 14.28 -1.60
N ALA A 799 -18.20 14.88 -2.79
CA ALA A 799 -19.11 15.96 -3.17
C ALA A 799 -20.47 15.55 -3.79
N GLY A 800 -20.82 14.26 -3.79
CA GLY A 800 -22.21 13.82 -4.01
C GLY A 800 -22.78 13.95 -5.43
N GLY A 801 -21.95 13.92 -6.48
CA GLY A 801 -22.38 14.15 -7.87
C GLY A 801 -22.98 12.95 -8.64
N PHE A 802 -22.94 11.72 -8.10
CA PHE A 802 -22.99 10.50 -8.92
C PHE A 802 -24.34 9.77 -8.96
N SER A 803 -25.45 10.50 -9.08
CA SER A 803 -26.74 9.86 -9.36
C SER A 803 -26.95 9.68 -10.86
N HIS A 804 -27.70 8.63 -11.23
CA HIS A 804 -28.17 8.44 -12.60
C HIS A 804 -28.91 9.68 -13.12
N ASP A 805 -29.71 10.33 -12.26
CA ASP A 805 -30.49 11.52 -12.62
C ASP A 805 -29.59 12.71 -12.96
N ASN A 806 -28.47 12.89 -12.26
CA ASN A 806 -27.52 13.96 -12.57
C ASN A 806 -26.85 13.76 -13.93
N ILE A 807 -26.53 12.51 -14.29
CA ILE A 807 -25.95 12.17 -15.60
C ILE A 807 -26.95 12.45 -16.72
N VAL A 808 -28.20 12.03 -16.53
CA VAL A 808 -29.28 12.30 -17.49
C VAL A 808 -29.53 13.80 -17.63
N ALA A 809 -29.57 14.55 -16.52
CA ALA A 809 -29.74 16.00 -16.54
C ALA A 809 -28.57 16.71 -17.25
N LYS A 810 -27.33 16.30 -16.98
CA LYS A 810 -26.14 16.79 -17.70
C LYS A 810 -26.27 16.51 -19.20
N TYR A 811 -26.55 15.27 -19.58
CA TYR A 811 -26.72 14.89 -20.98
C TYR A 811 -27.78 15.74 -21.68
N LEU A 812 -28.99 15.83 -21.13
CA LEU A 812 -30.08 16.61 -21.73
C LEU A 812 -29.72 18.09 -21.85
N GLY A 813 -29.08 18.67 -20.82
CA GLY A 813 -28.63 20.06 -20.83
C GLY A 813 -27.59 20.37 -21.90
N LEU A 814 -26.79 19.39 -22.32
CA LEU A 814 -25.80 19.54 -23.39
C LEU A 814 -26.42 19.22 -24.77
N ALA A 815 -27.05 18.06 -24.89
CA ALA A 815 -27.48 17.47 -26.16
C ALA A 815 -28.72 18.14 -26.76
N ALA A 816 -29.68 18.61 -25.94
CA ALA A 816 -30.91 19.24 -26.44
C ALA A 816 -30.61 20.50 -27.26
N SER A 817 -29.52 21.19 -26.94
CA SER A 817 -29.10 22.38 -27.69
C SER A 817 -28.55 22.07 -29.10
N ILE A 818 -28.27 20.80 -29.41
CA ILE A 818 -27.75 20.33 -30.70
C ILE A 818 -28.84 19.58 -31.47
N TYR A 819 -29.53 18.65 -30.81
CA TYR A 819 -30.50 17.75 -31.45
C TYR A 819 -31.96 18.18 -31.29
N GLY A 820 -32.26 19.13 -30.39
CA GLY A 820 -33.61 19.36 -29.89
C GLY A 820 -34.02 18.37 -28.79
N GLU A 821 -35.05 18.72 -28.01
CA GLU A 821 -35.48 17.96 -26.84
C GLU A 821 -35.96 16.54 -27.19
N ASP A 822 -36.80 16.41 -28.21
CA ASP A 822 -37.39 15.12 -28.60
C ASP A 822 -36.32 14.12 -29.06
N GLN A 823 -35.39 14.54 -29.91
CA GLN A 823 -34.34 13.67 -30.42
C GLN A 823 -33.31 13.33 -29.33
N ALA A 824 -32.96 14.27 -28.45
CA ALA A 824 -32.09 13.99 -27.30
C ALA A 824 -32.73 12.95 -26.36
N GLN A 825 -34.04 13.07 -26.11
CA GLN A 825 -34.79 12.11 -25.32
C GLN A 825 -34.85 10.74 -26.01
N GLN A 826 -35.03 10.69 -27.34
CA GLN A 826 -34.98 9.45 -28.11
C GLN A 826 -33.60 8.76 -28.05
N ILE A 827 -32.51 9.51 -28.20
CA ILE A 827 -31.14 9.00 -28.08
C ILE A 827 -30.92 8.37 -26.69
N LYS A 828 -31.36 9.06 -25.62
CA LYS A 828 -31.27 8.55 -24.25
C LYS A 828 -31.99 7.21 -24.08
N GLU A 829 -33.23 7.10 -24.54
CA GLU A 829 -33.99 5.85 -24.45
C GLU A 829 -33.33 4.72 -25.26
N LEU A 830 -32.79 5.04 -26.45
CA LEU A 830 -32.09 4.05 -27.27
C LEU A 830 -30.81 3.55 -26.59
N VAL A 831 -29.98 4.45 -26.02
CA VAL A 831 -28.77 4.07 -25.28
C VAL A 831 -29.12 3.16 -24.09
N TYR A 832 -30.19 3.45 -23.35
CA TYR A 832 -30.58 2.62 -22.21
C TYR A 832 -31.15 1.26 -22.58
N ASN A 833 -31.74 1.15 -23.78
CA ASN A 833 -32.31 -0.08 -24.32
C ASN A 833 -31.48 -0.64 -25.48
N ILE A 834 -30.18 -0.35 -25.55
CA ILE A 834 -29.32 -0.64 -26.71
C ILE A 834 -29.31 -2.12 -27.09
N GLU A 835 -29.52 -3.04 -26.14
CA GLU A 835 -29.63 -4.48 -26.38
C GLU A 835 -30.86 -4.87 -27.21
N GLN A 836 -31.89 -4.01 -27.27
CA GLN A 836 -33.09 -4.19 -28.08
C GLN A 836 -32.98 -3.51 -29.46
N HIS A 837 -31.86 -2.82 -29.71
CA HIS A 837 -31.62 -2.04 -30.91
C HIS A 837 -30.25 -2.40 -31.52
N ASP A 838 -29.94 -1.82 -32.67
CA ASP A 838 -28.59 -1.88 -33.24
C ASP A 838 -27.85 -0.54 -33.02
N VAL A 839 -26.52 -0.61 -32.95
CA VAL A 839 -25.67 0.58 -32.79
C VAL A 839 -25.76 1.49 -34.01
N ARG A 840 -26.07 0.94 -35.20
CA ARG A 840 -26.29 1.72 -36.43
C ARG A 840 -27.47 2.68 -36.29
N GLY A 841 -28.56 2.25 -35.66
CA GLY A 841 -29.74 3.06 -35.38
C GLY A 841 -29.42 4.19 -34.40
N LEU A 842 -28.60 3.92 -33.37
CA LEU A 842 -28.06 4.96 -32.52
C LEU A 842 -27.26 5.98 -33.34
N MET A 843 -26.30 5.53 -34.13
CA MET A 843 -25.45 6.41 -34.96
C MET A 843 -26.25 7.24 -35.96
N ALA A 844 -27.36 6.71 -36.49
CA ALA A 844 -28.25 7.46 -37.37
C ALA A 844 -28.91 8.66 -36.67
N LEU A 845 -29.21 8.56 -35.36
CA LEU A 845 -29.73 9.67 -34.55
C LEU A 845 -28.66 10.67 -34.12
N LEU A 846 -27.36 10.32 -34.25
CA LEU A 846 -26.25 11.18 -33.81
C LEU A 846 -25.69 12.07 -34.93
N LYS A 847 -26.25 11.99 -36.15
CA LYS A 847 -25.83 12.76 -37.32
C LYS A 847 -25.96 14.26 -37.13
#